data_AF-A0A921KLD5-F1
#
_entry.id   AF-A0A921KLD5-F1
#
_cell.length_a   1.000
_cell.length_b   1.000
_cell.length_c   1.000
_cell.angle_alpha   90.00
_cell.angle_beta   90.00
_cell.angle_gamma   90.00
#
_symmetry.space_group_name_H-M   'P 1'
#
loop_
_entity.id
_entity.type
_entity.pdbx_description
1 polymer ?
#
loop_
_entity_poly.entity_id
_entity_poly.type
_entity_poly.pdbx_seq_one_letter_code
_entity_poly.pdbx_strand_id
1 'polypeptide(L)'
;YYLKNYCKVNISEQANQTKMPDKLIKVDKTIYQYTPYEIRYGFNYCTLNYTFSYADAKMFQKEYDWLALNGVNVVLDLAGQEAVWIKFLMNFGYDFDSAKDWLAGPTYYAWQFMDNMEVIGGPVSDEWVKGRLEMARENQRWKNSLGMQTVLQGYAGMVPNNFTDYQDVEILEQGNWCGVPRPDMIRTDGELYDQYAKLFYEAQEWAFGKTSNYYAVDPFHEGGKRPSDLTDDVISREVLNSLLEYDQEAVWMVQAWWSNPTNDLLKGMGDDREDHVIILDLNGLNDAYDSYWDKTEYNGTVLESDEFNSTSWVWCMLENYGGNPSMDGRPKEIINRINKASTQAEHMKGIGFISEATYDNPMIYELLLDMAWQQDTIDLDDWLDEYVLRRYGDYSESAREAWDILLKTVYSRSGKTTDVIARSDPSLVQYGLPYTASELEEALELLYKDYDKLSASEAYRYDLTEIMRQVVNNYAVVRLGDLKTAYDAKEIDNFKSLKEQYLNAIDLLNEVCGTQQDLLIGEWVGRAVDWAKDTNSDDFAYDSMIINAKTLITVWAPSTTLGTYAYRNYEGMINDIYKVIWQAYLDQSEEILEFGSAKTNLVNYHDLCMNWIYEDWDLQNYQRYADNSPENVKTVVERVINECSTYVEVPENVGNIALEKEVFANQERPDSPGAPGGGYATNVNDGIVDTYWDGIAWNGEVTPYIIIDLGKDYLIDRMNVVNYYDGKRYYDYDLYVSKDNETWQKVANRKETYGEAPSLVTGDTYEFSADQITARYIKLVGLYNSANEGFHVKELRAYGNEITDKTALKIALDLANAITDEDLENVVKAVADEFKAARDEANAVYNNASATQEEINNAFDRLASAMHMLDFVKGDKTALKAFIDKVSGLEADKYTEATWTPFNDALVTANNVYNDENAMQEEVDATYKELVTAFLNLRLIPDKSLLEDLINKAEGLNLASYSKATVQVVNDALANAKNVLANENATQKDVDNAKATLEKAINSLEANVNTPADNTVSVKTGDESSVGMFVTISLLTVAGYIVLTRKED
;
A
#
# COMPACT_ATOMS: atom_id res chain seq x y z
N TYR A 1 6.53 18.43 1.27
CA TYR A 1 7.75 18.90 1.99
C TYR A 1 7.62 18.93 3.52
N TYR A 2 6.76 19.79 4.11
CA TYR A 2 6.68 19.97 5.58
C TYR A 2 6.40 18.66 6.33
N LEU A 3 5.41 17.89 5.87
CA LEU A 3 5.05 16.59 6.44
C LEU A 3 6.26 15.62 6.51
N LYS A 4 6.98 15.47 5.39
CA LYS A 4 8.17 14.59 5.31
C LYS A 4 9.30 15.04 6.23
N ASN A 5 9.69 16.32 6.14
CA ASN A 5 10.94 16.81 6.74
C ASN A 5 10.79 17.17 8.23
N TYR A 6 9.60 17.61 8.66
CA TYR A 6 9.36 18.10 10.03
C TYR A 6 8.46 17.20 10.83
N CYS A 7 7.39 16.67 10.23
CA CYS A 7 6.43 15.84 10.93
C CYS A 7 6.77 14.35 10.91
N LYS A 8 7.77 13.94 10.11
CA LYS A 8 8.13 12.54 9.88
C LYS A 8 6.94 11.68 9.44
N VAL A 9 6.09 12.28 8.60
CA VAL A 9 4.93 11.65 7.97
C VAL A 9 5.32 11.20 6.56
N ASN A 10 4.90 9.98 6.20
CA ASN A 10 5.06 9.41 4.87
C ASN A 10 3.67 9.09 4.28
N ILE A 11 3.41 9.62 3.08
CA ILE A 11 2.20 9.32 2.31
C ILE A 11 2.65 8.72 0.99
N SER A 12 2.28 7.47 0.74
CA SER A 12 2.58 6.75 -0.49
C SER A 12 1.28 6.25 -1.15
N GLU A 13 1.39 5.69 -2.35
CA GLU A 13 0.22 5.15 -3.06
C GLU A 13 -0.41 3.96 -2.31
N GLN A 14 0.43 3.11 -1.73
CA GLN A 14 0.08 1.79 -1.18
C GLN A 14 -0.18 1.84 0.33
N ALA A 15 0.75 2.39 1.10
CA ALA A 15 0.72 2.33 2.57
C ALA A 15 1.25 3.61 3.22
N ASN A 16 0.64 4.05 4.31
CA ASN A 16 0.97 5.35 4.90
C ASN A 16 1.52 5.25 6.33
N GLN A 17 2.33 6.23 6.69
CA GLN A 17 2.60 6.59 8.07
C GLN A 17 2.09 8.02 8.26
N THR A 18 0.94 8.16 8.90
CA THR A 18 0.25 9.45 9.05
C THR A 18 0.24 9.97 10.48
N LYS A 19 1.00 9.35 11.40
CA LYS A 19 1.05 9.76 12.80
C LYS A 19 1.76 11.11 12.89
N MET A 20 0.97 12.15 13.12
CA MET A 20 1.49 13.49 13.35
C MET A 20 2.14 13.61 14.73
N PRO A 21 3.15 14.49 14.90
CA PRO A 21 3.64 14.87 16.22
C PRO A 21 2.51 15.51 17.06
N ASP A 22 2.56 15.32 18.38
CA ASP A 22 1.54 15.84 19.32
C ASP A 22 1.37 17.37 19.25
N LYS A 23 2.39 18.08 18.77
CA LYS A 23 2.38 19.52 18.54
C LYS A 23 2.97 19.84 17.18
N LEU A 24 2.41 20.86 16.53
CA LEU A 24 2.96 21.38 15.27
C LEU A 24 4.43 21.77 15.45
N ILE A 25 5.28 21.23 14.57
CA ILE A 25 6.72 21.50 14.57
C ILE A 25 6.96 22.85 13.93
N LYS A 26 7.51 23.78 14.72
CA LYS A 26 7.79 25.13 14.24
C LYS A 26 8.93 25.12 13.22
N VAL A 27 8.71 25.76 12.07
CA VAL A 27 9.77 26.05 11.10
C VAL A 27 10.38 27.42 11.44
N ASP A 28 11.62 27.45 11.90
CA ASP A 28 12.24 28.67 12.46
C ASP A 28 12.57 29.75 11.42
N LYS A 29 12.69 29.38 10.14
CA LYS A 29 12.94 30.30 9.02
C LYS A 29 12.04 29.97 7.84
N THR A 30 11.66 30.98 7.06
CA THR A 30 10.96 30.74 5.78
C THR A 30 11.89 29.97 4.84
N ILE A 31 11.36 28.89 4.25
CA ILE A 31 12.06 28.05 3.28
C ILE A 31 11.43 28.29 1.93
N TYR A 32 12.26 28.55 0.92
CA TYR A 32 11.85 28.64 -0.46
C TYR A 32 12.50 27.47 -1.20
N GLN A 33 11.68 26.66 -1.85
CA GLN A 33 12.11 25.57 -2.73
C GLN A 33 11.52 25.82 -4.12
N TYR A 34 12.32 25.60 -5.15
CA TYR A 34 11.92 25.77 -6.54
C TYR A 34 12.38 24.54 -7.33
N THR A 35 11.54 24.10 -8.26
CA THR A 35 11.91 23.07 -9.22
C THR A 35 12.47 23.74 -10.49
N PRO A 36 13.56 23.23 -11.09
CA PRO A 36 14.01 23.67 -12.40
C PRO A 36 13.15 23.09 -13.53
N TYR A 37 12.29 22.12 -13.22
CA TYR A 37 11.49 21.38 -14.19
C TYR A 37 10.12 22.00 -14.37
N GLU A 38 9.81 22.33 -15.62
CA GLU A 38 8.48 22.78 -16.04
C GLU A 38 7.44 21.68 -15.83
N ILE A 39 7.83 20.44 -16.15
CA ILE A 39 6.93 19.28 -16.15
C ILE A 39 7.40 18.24 -15.14
N ARG A 40 6.47 17.80 -14.31
CA ARG A 40 6.55 16.54 -13.57
C ARG A 40 5.38 15.68 -14.05
N TYR A 41 5.70 14.66 -14.82
CA TYR A 41 4.74 13.86 -15.58
C TYR A 41 4.34 12.58 -14.85
N GLY A 42 3.07 12.18 -14.97
CA GLY A 42 2.55 10.92 -14.43
C GLY A 42 1.73 10.11 -15.43
N PHE A 43 1.94 8.78 -15.35
CA PHE A 43 1.21 7.68 -15.98
C PHE A 43 1.55 7.33 -17.44
N ASN A 44 1.56 6.03 -17.70
CA ASN A 44 1.48 5.41 -19.01
C ASN A 44 0.01 5.24 -19.41
N TYR A 45 -0.27 5.08 -20.72
CA TYR A 45 -1.56 4.54 -21.17
C TYR A 45 -1.86 3.22 -20.44
N CYS A 46 -0.87 2.33 -20.36
CA CYS A 46 -0.98 1.02 -19.71
C CYS A 46 -1.38 1.11 -18.22
N THR A 47 -0.94 2.15 -17.48
CA THR A 47 -1.27 2.31 -16.05
C THR A 47 -2.78 2.38 -15.84
N LEU A 48 -3.48 2.99 -16.79
CA LEU A 48 -4.92 3.19 -16.75
C LEU A 48 -5.70 1.90 -17.03
N ASN A 49 -5.03 0.82 -17.45
CA ASN A 49 -5.61 -0.51 -17.50
C ASN A 49 -5.04 -1.47 -16.45
N TYR A 50 -3.72 -1.58 -16.31
CA TYR A 50 -3.13 -2.53 -15.36
C TYR A 50 -3.30 -2.13 -13.89
N THR A 51 -3.57 -0.86 -13.59
CA THR A 51 -3.86 -0.40 -12.22
C THR A 51 -5.27 0.17 -12.10
N PHE A 52 -5.69 1.04 -13.03
CA PHE A 52 -6.88 1.89 -12.84
C PHE A 52 -8.10 1.53 -13.69
N SER A 53 -8.17 0.33 -14.29
CA SER A 53 -9.31 -0.08 -15.14
C SER A 53 -10.67 0.17 -14.47
N TYR A 54 -10.76 -0.20 -13.20
CA TYR A 54 -11.97 -0.10 -12.37
C TYR A 54 -11.80 0.88 -11.21
N ALA A 55 -10.89 1.85 -11.33
CA ALA A 55 -10.76 2.90 -10.32
C ALA A 55 -11.99 3.82 -10.37
N ASP A 56 -12.58 4.08 -9.19
CA ASP A 56 -13.66 5.04 -9.02
C ASP A 56 -13.13 6.47 -8.78
N ALA A 57 -14.04 7.44 -8.69
CA ALA A 57 -13.68 8.84 -8.45
C ALA A 57 -12.89 9.03 -7.15
N LYS A 58 -13.18 8.24 -6.10
CA LYS A 58 -12.53 8.35 -4.79
C LYS A 58 -11.09 7.84 -4.84
N MET A 59 -10.85 6.73 -5.53
CA MET A 59 -9.52 6.18 -5.75
C MET A 59 -8.67 7.16 -6.57
N PHE A 60 -9.23 7.70 -7.66
CA PHE A 60 -8.55 8.74 -8.43
C PHE A 60 -8.29 10.01 -7.62
N GLN A 61 -9.21 10.42 -6.74
CA GLN A 61 -8.98 11.55 -5.85
C GLN A 61 -7.77 11.30 -4.93
N LYS A 62 -7.69 10.12 -4.27
CA LYS A 62 -6.54 9.74 -3.44
C LYS A 62 -5.24 9.78 -4.25
N GLU A 63 -5.28 9.26 -5.46
CA GLU A 63 -4.15 9.22 -6.37
C GLU A 63 -3.69 10.63 -6.77
N TYR A 64 -4.60 11.51 -7.19
CA TYR A 64 -4.26 12.89 -7.53
C TYR A 64 -3.79 13.71 -6.33
N ASP A 65 -4.29 13.43 -5.12
CA ASP A 65 -3.78 14.06 -3.90
C ASP A 65 -2.32 13.64 -3.65
N TRP A 66 -1.98 12.36 -3.85
CA TRP A 66 -0.60 11.88 -3.75
C TRP A 66 0.31 12.49 -4.83
N LEU A 67 -0.15 12.55 -6.08
CA LEU A 67 0.56 13.20 -7.18
C LEU A 67 0.83 14.68 -6.87
N ALA A 68 -0.15 15.40 -6.29
CA ALA A 68 -0.01 16.80 -5.90
C ALA A 68 1.02 16.99 -4.78
N LEU A 69 0.98 16.12 -3.76
CA LEU A 69 1.95 16.13 -2.65
C LEU A 69 3.39 15.93 -3.11
N ASN A 70 3.57 15.23 -4.23
CA ASN A 70 4.87 14.97 -4.86
C ASN A 70 5.23 15.94 -6.00
N GLY A 71 4.32 16.86 -6.36
CA GLY A 71 4.62 17.93 -7.30
C GLY A 71 4.34 17.64 -8.76
N VAL A 72 3.70 16.52 -9.08
CA VAL A 72 3.25 16.18 -10.44
C VAL A 72 2.24 17.23 -10.91
N ASN A 73 2.40 17.69 -12.16
CA ASN A 73 1.54 18.73 -12.74
C ASN A 73 1.01 18.41 -14.14
N VAL A 74 1.45 17.33 -14.78
CA VAL A 74 0.92 16.87 -16.07
C VAL A 74 0.62 15.37 -15.96
N VAL A 75 -0.63 14.97 -16.19
CA VAL A 75 -1.09 13.59 -15.90
C VAL A 75 -1.94 13.07 -17.06
N LEU A 76 -1.58 11.90 -17.60
CA LEU A 76 -2.40 11.22 -18.60
C LEU A 76 -3.69 10.66 -17.99
N ASP A 77 -4.80 10.76 -18.73
CA ASP A 77 -6.09 10.23 -18.29
C ASP A 77 -6.95 9.82 -19.49
N LEU A 78 -7.44 8.58 -19.46
CA LEU A 78 -8.27 7.99 -20.51
C LEU A 78 -9.75 7.88 -20.10
N ALA A 79 -10.10 8.28 -18.87
CA ALA A 79 -11.48 8.23 -18.43
C ALA A 79 -12.39 9.06 -19.35
N GLY A 80 -13.47 8.43 -19.83
CA GLY A 80 -14.50 9.08 -20.64
C GLY A 80 -14.14 9.22 -22.13
N GLN A 81 -12.96 8.78 -22.59
CA GLN A 81 -12.61 8.78 -24.02
C GLN A 81 -13.56 7.90 -24.85
N GLU A 82 -14.19 6.90 -24.23
CA GLU A 82 -15.26 6.10 -24.82
C GLU A 82 -16.37 6.99 -25.40
N ALA A 83 -16.81 8.00 -24.62
CA ALA A 83 -17.86 8.92 -25.03
C ALA A 83 -17.40 9.87 -26.15
N VAL A 84 -16.12 10.24 -26.17
CA VAL A 84 -15.50 11.04 -27.24
C VAL A 84 -15.56 10.28 -28.55
N TRP A 85 -15.11 9.03 -28.55
CA TRP A 85 -15.12 8.17 -29.74
C TRP A 85 -16.51 7.87 -30.25
N ILE A 86 -17.47 7.55 -29.36
CA ILE A 86 -18.88 7.39 -29.75
C ILE A 86 -19.39 8.66 -30.44
N LYS A 87 -19.18 9.82 -29.81
CA LYS A 87 -19.62 11.11 -30.34
C LYS A 87 -18.96 11.43 -31.69
N PHE A 88 -17.68 11.11 -31.85
CA PHE A 88 -16.92 11.29 -33.08
C PHE A 88 -17.48 10.43 -34.21
N LEU A 89 -17.62 9.11 -33.98
CA LEU A 89 -18.11 8.15 -34.98
C LEU A 89 -19.54 8.45 -35.46
N MET A 90 -20.39 8.98 -34.57
CA MET A 90 -21.75 9.40 -34.94
C MET A 90 -21.79 10.52 -36.00
N ASN A 91 -20.72 11.29 -36.19
CA ASN A 91 -20.64 12.26 -37.30
C ASN A 91 -20.53 11.58 -38.67
N PHE A 92 -20.19 10.30 -38.71
CA PHE A 92 -19.94 9.52 -39.92
C PHE A 92 -21.05 8.51 -40.22
N GLY A 93 -22.21 8.62 -39.57
CA GLY A 93 -23.38 7.78 -39.85
C GLY A 93 -23.47 6.51 -39.02
N TYR A 94 -22.55 6.28 -38.08
CA TYR A 94 -22.74 5.30 -37.01
C TYR A 94 -23.92 5.74 -36.14
N ASP A 95 -24.83 4.81 -35.81
CA ASP A 95 -25.71 5.03 -34.67
C ASP A 95 -24.94 4.78 -33.35
N PHE A 96 -25.58 5.15 -32.23
CA PHE A 96 -24.95 5.08 -30.91
C PHE A 96 -24.45 3.67 -30.58
N ASP A 97 -25.25 2.64 -30.85
CA ASP A 97 -24.89 1.26 -30.54
C ASP A 97 -23.77 0.76 -31.44
N SER A 98 -23.80 1.05 -32.74
CA SER A 98 -22.73 0.66 -33.67
C SER A 98 -21.39 1.32 -33.32
N ALA A 99 -21.41 2.57 -32.84
CA ALA A 99 -20.21 3.27 -32.38
C ALA A 99 -19.69 2.70 -31.05
N LYS A 100 -20.59 2.34 -30.14
CA LYS A 100 -20.26 1.72 -28.84
C LYS A 100 -19.71 0.30 -29.02
N ASP A 101 -20.25 -0.47 -29.95
CA ASP A 101 -19.82 -1.84 -30.25
C ASP A 101 -18.39 -1.93 -30.81
N TRP A 102 -17.85 -0.82 -31.33
CA TRP A 102 -16.44 -0.74 -31.74
C TRP A 102 -15.46 -0.66 -30.56
N LEU A 103 -15.92 -0.17 -29.40
CA LEU A 103 -15.07 -0.02 -28.22
C LEU A 103 -14.63 -1.39 -27.69
N ALA A 104 -13.38 -1.45 -27.24
CA ALA A 104 -12.86 -2.55 -26.46
C ALA A 104 -13.48 -2.56 -25.04
N GLY A 105 -13.27 -3.65 -24.32
CA GLY A 105 -13.74 -3.79 -22.95
C GLY A 105 -12.98 -2.89 -21.96
N PRO A 106 -13.50 -2.74 -20.72
CA PRO A 106 -13.01 -1.81 -19.70
C PRO A 106 -11.50 -1.87 -19.42
N THR A 107 -10.89 -3.03 -19.62
CA THR A 107 -9.49 -3.29 -19.33
C THR A 107 -8.55 -3.09 -20.52
N TYR A 108 -9.01 -2.61 -21.68
CA TYR A 108 -8.18 -2.56 -22.91
C TYR A 108 -8.07 -1.20 -23.62
N TYR A 109 -8.60 -0.13 -23.03
CA TYR A 109 -8.59 1.22 -23.62
C TYR A 109 -7.20 1.78 -23.91
N ALA A 110 -6.18 1.44 -23.11
CA ALA A 110 -4.80 1.81 -23.35
C ALA A 110 -4.38 1.40 -24.76
N TRP A 111 -4.58 0.13 -25.11
CA TRP A 111 -4.18 -0.41 -26.41
C TRP A 111 -5.10 0.01 -27.53
N GLN A 112 -6.40 0.21 -27.29
CA GLN A 112 -7.29 0.76 -28.31
C GLN A 112 -6.92 2.20 -28.68
N PHE A 113 -6.66 3.05 -27.69
CA PHE A 113 -6.36 4.47 -27.92
C PHE A 113 -4.88 4.75 -28.25
N MET A 114 -4.04 3.71 -28.26
CA MET A 114 -2.73 3.67 -28.92
C MET A 114 -2.80 2.94 -30.29
N ASP A 115 -4.00 2.77 -30.85
CA ASP A 115 -4.27 2.22 -32.19
C ASP A 115 -3.82 0.75 -32.38
N ASN A 116 -3.69 -0.03 -31.30
CA ASN A 116 -3.19 -1.41 -31.34
C ASN A 116 -4.28 -2.47 -31.47
N MET A 117 -5.51 -2.19 -31.04
CA MET A 117 -6.60 -3.17 -31.08
C MET A 117 -7.99 -2.53 -31.11
N GLU A 118 -8.99 -3.24 -31.62
CA GLU A 118 -10.40 -2.84 -31.55
C GLU A 118 -11.31 -4.02 -31.12
N VAL A 119 -12.52 -3.72 -30.60
CA VAL A 119 -13.64 -4.67 -30.34
C VAL A 119 -13.43 -5.74 -29.24
N ILE A 120 -12.19 -6.04 -28.82
CA ILE A 120 -11.93 -7.10 -27.82
C ILE A 120 -12.46 -6.74 -26.43
N GLY A 121 -13.19 -7.67 -25.80
CA GLY A 121 -13.70 -7.52 -24.43
C GLY A 121 -14.98 -6.67 -24.32
N GLY A 122 -15.40 -6.03 -25.41
CA GLY A 122 -16.69 -5.34 -25.52
C GLY A 122 -17.84 -6.29 -25.93
N PRO A 123 -19.05 -5.74 -26.18
CA PRO A 123 -19.42 -4.33 -26.03
C PRO A 123 -19.59 -3.93 -24.56
N VAL A 124 -19.43 -2.62 -24.29
CA VAL A 124 -19.66 -2.04 -22.96
C VAL A 124 -21.09 -1.51 -22.80
N SER A 125 -21.56 -1.38 -21.56
CA SER A 125 -22.90 -0.88 -21.28
C SER A 125 -22.99 0.65 -21.43
N ASP A 126 -24.21 1.15 -21.65
CA ASP A 126 -24.48 2.60 -21.67
C ASP A 126 -24.09 3.27 -20.35
N GLU A 127 -24.33 2.57 -19.23
CA GLU A 127 -24.04 3.07 -17.89
C GLU A 127 -22.54 3.11 -17.61
N TRP A 128 -21.74 2.20 -18.19
CA TRP A 128 -20.28 2.30 -18.17
C TRP A 128 -19.82 3.60 -18.83
N VAL A 129 -20.28 3.88 -20.06
CA VAL A 129 -19.89 5.07 -20.82
C VAL A 129 -20.29 6.36 -20.06
N LYS A 130 -21.51 6.41 -19.52
CA LYS A 130 -21.98 7.56 -18.75
C LYS A 130 -21.18 7.75 -17.46
N GLY A 131 -21.02 6.68 -16.67
CA GLY A 131 -20.30 6.72 -15.40
C GLY A 131 -18.84 7.16 -15.58
N ARG A 132 -18.15 6.62 -16.59
CA ARG A 132 -16.78 7.02 -16.93
C ARG A 132 -16.68 8.48 -17.36
N LEU A 133 -17.63 8.98 -18.16
CA LEU A 133 -17.67 10.38 -18.57
C LEU A 133 -17.92 11.32 -17.38
N GLU A 134 -18.84 10.97 -16.48
CA GLU A 134 -19.11 11.77 -15.28
C GLU A 134 -17.91 11.80 -14.34
N MET A 135 -17.29 10.65 -14.10
CA MET A 135 -16.06 10.52 -13.32
C MET A 135 -14.92 11.34 -13.94
N ALA A 136 -14.70 11.26 -15.25
CA ALA A 136 -13.66 12.03 -15.94
C ALA A 136 -13.82 13.54 -15.71
N ARG A 137 -15.06 14.04 -15.80
CA ARG A 137 -15.37 15.45 -15.54
C ARG A 137 -15.10 15.84 -14.09
N GLU A 138 -15.36 14.95 -13.14
CA GLU A 138 -15.05 15.16 -11.72
C GLU A 138 -13.54 15.18 -11.47
N ASN A 139 -12.84 14.16 -11.95
CA ASN A 139 -11.39 14.01 -11.89
C ASN A 139 -10.65 15.22 -12.47
N GLN A 140 -11.04 15.68 -13.65
CA GLN A 140 -10.44 16.85 -14.28
C GLN A 140 -10.69 18.15 -13.49
N ARG A 141 -11.88 18.34 -12.91
CA ARG A 141 -12.13 19.48 -12.02
C ARG A 141 -11.23 19.43 -10.78
N TRP A 142 -11.05 18.24 -10.19
CA TRP A 142 -10.16 18.05 -9.05
C TRP A 142 -8.71 18.35 -9.39
N LYS A 143 -8.16 17.72 -10.44
CA LYS A 143 -6.81 17.97 -10.98
C LYS A 143 -6.56 19.45 -11.24
N ASN A 144 -7.49 20.12 -11.92
CA ASN A 144 -7.36 21.56 -12.21
C ASN A 144 -7.33 22.41 -10.94
N SER A 145 -8.08 22.03 -9.90
CA SER A 145 -8.06 22.72 -8.60
C SER A 145 -6.71 22.59 -7.86
N LEU A 146 -5.98 21.50 -8.14
CA LEU A 146 -4.63 21.24 -7.64
C LEU A 146 -3.53 21.84 -8.54
N GLY A 147 -3.91 22.49 -9.66
CA GLY A 147 -2.97 23.06 -10.61
C GLY A 147 -2.33 22.06 -11.58
N MET A 148 -2.92 20.86 -11.72
CA MET A 148 -2.50 19.88 -12.72
C MET A 148 -3.20 20.11 -14.05
N GLN A 149 -2.57 19.63 -15.12
CA GLN A 149 -3.11 19.55 -16.47
C GLN A 149 -3.31 18.09 -16.86
N THR A 150 -4.41 17.81 -17.56
CA THR A 150 -4.71 16.47 -18.06
C THR A 150 -4.16 16.30 -19.46
N VAL A 151 -3.38 15.26 -19.74
CA VAL A 151 -3.03 14.94 -21.13
C VAL A 151 -4.24 14.28 -21.78
N LEU A 152 -4.86 14.99 -22.73
CA LEU A 152 -5.99 14.52 -23.53
C LEU A 152 -5.49 13.71 -24.73
N GLN A 153 -6.39 13.10 -25.49
CA GLN A 153 -6.01 12.34 -26.68
C GLN A 153 -5.88 13.27 -27.89
N GLY A 154 -4.82 13.14 -28.68
CA GLY A 154 -4.67 13.72 -30.02
C GLY A 154 -5.24 12.80 -31.11
N TYR A 155 -5.33 13.27 -32.36
CA TYR A 155 -5.90 12.47 -33.46
C TYR A 155 -4.92 12.32 -34.63
N ALA A 156 -4.53 11.09 -34.94
CA ALA A 156 -3.62 10.78 -36.05
C ALA A 156 -4.29 9.94 -37.16
N GLY A 157 -5.61 10.06 -37.32
CA GLY A 157 -6.33 9.45 -38.43
C GLY A 157 -6.94 8.07 -38.14
N MET A 158 -6.87 7.57 -36.90
CA MET A 158 -7.49 6.29 -36.52
C MET A 158 -8.98 6.26 -36.87
N VAL A 159 -9.43 5.16 -37.46
CA VAL A 159 -10.84 4.83 -37.74
C VAL A 159 -11.08 3.31 -37.61
N PRO A 160 -12.33 2.89 -37.31
CA PRO A 160 -12.68 1.46 -37.26
C PRO A 160 -12.36 0.69 -38.54
N ASN A 161 -12.08 -0.62 -38.46
CA ASN A 161 -11.90 -1.45 -39.67
C ASN A 161 -13.14 -1.48 -40.57
N ASN A 162 -14.34 -1.25 -40.00
CA ASN A 162 -15.60 -1.20 -40.75
C ASN A 162 -15.98 0.21 -41.25
N PHE A 163 -15.07 1.19 -41.21
CA PHE A 163 -15.40 2.58 -41.57
C PHE A 163 -15.91 2.75 -43.01
N THR A 164 -15.49 1.89 -43.93
CA THR A 164 -15.95 1.90 -45.34
C THR A 164 -17.41 1.45 -45.52
N ASP A 165 -18.03 0.84 -44.51
CA ASP A 165 -19.47 0.57 -44.51
C ASP A 165 -20.29 1.86 -44.34
N TYR A 166 -19.66 2.92 -43.81
CA TYR A 166 -20.30 4.18 -43.43
C TYR A 166 -19.82 5.37 -44.25
N GLN A 167 -18.57 5.38 -44.70
CA GLN A 167 -17.95 6.49 -45.43
C GLN A 167 -17.19 6.00 -46.68
N ASP A 168 -17.23 6.77 -47.76
CA ASP A 168 -16.46 6.51 -48.99
C ASP A 168 -15.13 7.29 -48.93
N VAL A 169 -14.15 6.73 -48.22
CA VAL A 169 -12.81 7.32 -48.05
C VAL A 169 -11.71 6.29 -48.29
N GLU A 170 -10.52 6.75 -48.64
CA GLU A 170 -9.33 5.90 -48.71
C GLU A 170 -8.89 5.46 -47.30
N ILE A 171 -8.71 4.15 -47.12
CA ILE A 171 -8.28 3.54 -45.87
C ILE A 171 -6.88 2.94 -46.02
N LEU A 172 -6.03 3.24 -45.03
CA LEU A 172 -4.71 2.66 -44.85
C LEU A 172 -4.78 1.53 -43.83
N GLU A 173 -4.87 0.29 -44.33
CA GLU A 173 -4.99 -0.90 -43.49
C GLU A 173 -3.79 -1.11 -42.55
N GLN A 174 -4.02 -1.19 -41.23
CA GLN A 174 -2.91 -1.28 -40.25
C GLN A 174 -2.51 -2.72 -39.87
N GLY A 175 -3.30 -3.73 -40.21
CA GLY A 175 -2.97 -5.13 -39.96
C GLY A 175 -3.28 -5.58 -38.53
N ASN A 176 -2.38 -6.34 -37.91
CA ASN A 176 -2.59 -6.92 -36.58
C ASN A 176 -1.48 -6.52 -35.60
N TRP A 177 -1.79 -6.49 -34.31
CA TRP A 177 -0.84 -6.39 -33.20
C TRP A 177 -1.08 -7.57 -32.26
N CYS A 178 -0.01 -8.29 -31.91
CA CYS A 178 -0.07 -9.47 -31.01
C CYS A 178 -1.18 -10.50 -31.31
N GLY A 179 -1.61 -10.63 -32.57
CA GLY A 179 -2.65 -11.57 -33.01
C GLY A 179 -4.07 -11.00 -33.10
N VAL A 180 -4.29 -9.75 -32.70
CA VAL A 180 -5.59 -9.05 -32.80
C VAL A 180 -5.58 -7.95 -33.86
N PRO A 181 -6.72 -7.65 -34.51
CA PRO A 181 -6.80 -6.62 -35.54
C PRO A 181 -6.57 -5.22 -34.96
N ARG A 182 -5.78 -4.41 -35.66
CA ARG A 182 -5.61 -2.98 -35.39
C ARG A 182 -6.73 -2.19 -36.09
N PRO A 183 -7.22 -1.10 -35.50
CA PRO A 183 -8.02 -0.13 -36.24
C PRO A 183 -7.22 0.42 -37.43
N ASP A 184 -7.91 0.84 -38.49
CA ASP A 184 -7.28 1.39 -39.68
C ASP A 184 -7.04 2.90 -39.55
N MET A 185 -6.41 3.48 -40.56
CA MET A 185 -6.09 4.90 -40.57
C MET A 185 -6.59 5.55 -41.88
N ILE A 186 -7.11 6.78 -41.82
CA ILE A 186 -7.25 7.61 -43.02
C ILE A 186 -5.91 8.25 -43.38
N ARG A 187 -5.74 8.67 -44.63
CA ARG A 187 -4.56 9.43 -45.04
C ARG A 187 -4.51 10.80 -44.37
N THR A 188 -3.41 11.12 -43.68
CA THR A 188 -3.24 12.43 -43.01
C THR A 188 -2.94 13.57 -43.99
N ASP A 189 -2.42 13.28 -45.19
CA ASP A 189 -2.18 14.25 -46.26
C ASP A 189 -3.40 14.52 -47.16
N GLY A 190 -4.55 13.93 -46.83
CA GLY A 190 -5.80 14.07 -47.59
C GLY A 190 -6.66 15.24 -47.10
N GLU A 191 -7.45 15.83 -48.01
CA GLU A 191 -8.33 16.98 -47.71
C GLU A 191 -9.35 16.73 -46.58
N LEU A 192 -9.65 15.46 -46.26
CA LEU A 192 -10.61 15.09 -45.22
C LEU A 192 -9.98 15.00 -43.82
N TYR A 193 -8.66 14.85 -43.71
CA TYR A 193 -8.00 14.63 -42.42
C TYR A 193 -8.24 15.81 -41.47
N ASP A 194 -7.99 17.04 -41.90
CA ASP A 194 -8.18 18.24 -41.07
C ASP A 194 -9.63 18.38 -40.60
N GLN A 195 -10.60 18.03 -41.46
CA GLN A 195 -12.00 18.01 -41.09
C GLN A 195 -12.28 16.98 -39.98
N TYR A 196 -11.66 15.79 -40.05
CA TYR A 196 -11.93 14.71 -39.12
C TYR A 196 -11.20 14.96 -37.79
N ALA A 197 -9.96 15.44 -37.84
CA ALA A 197 -9.23 15.91 -36.66
C ALA A 197 -10.04 16.97 -35.91
N LYS A 198 -10.56 17.98 -36.61
CA LYS A 198 -11.44 18.99 -36.03
C LYS A 198 -12.68 18.37 -35.36
N LEU A 199 -13.39 17.45 -36.03
CA LEU A 199 -14.57 16.79 -35.46
C LEU A 199 -14.24 15.95 -34.22
N PHE A 200 -13.05 15.33 -34.19
CA PHE A 200 -12.57 14.60 -33.03
C PHE A 200 -12.34 15.55 -31.84
N TYR A 201 -11.63 16.65 -32.05
CA TYR A 201 -11.39 17.65 -31.01
C TYR A 201 -12.69 18.33 -30.54
N GLU A 202 -13.65 18.58 -31.43
CA GLU A 202 -14.99 19.07 -31.06
C GLU A 202 -15.78 18.05 -30.20
N ALA A 203 -15.64 16.74 -30.49
CA ALA A 203 -16.21 15.69 -29.66
C ALA A 203 -15.54 15.62 -28.28
N GLN A 204 -14.23 15.80 -28.23
CA GLN A 204 -13.47 15.84 -26.98
C GLN A 204 -13.81 17.08 -26.13
N GLU A 205 -13.95 18.25 -26.77
CA GLU A 205 -14.43 19.47 -26.12
C GLU A 205 -15.85 19.31 -25.59
N TRP A 206 -16.73 18.62 -26.31
CA TRP A 206 -18.07 18.30 -25.81
C TRP A 206 -18.03 17.41 -24.55
N ALA A 207 -17.13 16.43 -24.52
CA ALA A 207 -16.99 15.54 -23.38
C ALA A 207 -16.43 16.27 -22.15
N PHE A 208 -15.33 16.99 -22.30
CA PHE A 208 -14.53 17.47 -21.16
C PHE A 208 -14.51 18.99 -21.00
N GLY A 209 -14.79 19.74 -22.07
CA GLY A 209 -14.49 21.17 -22.16
C GLY A 209 -13.01 21.43 -22.48
N LYS A 210 -12.64 22.71 -22.62
CA LYS A 210 -11.25 23.14 -22.79
C LYS A 210 -10.53 23.20 -21.45
N THR A 211 -10.01 22.05 -20.99
CA THR A 211 -9.44 21.88 -19.64
C THR A 211 -7.92 21.78 -19.62
N SER A 212 -7.28 21.58 -20.78
CA SER A 212 -5.84 21.37 -20.92
C SER A 212 -5.38 21.70 -22.33
N ASN A 213 -4.09 21.97 -22.48
CA ASN A 213 -3.42 22.16 -23.77
C ASN A 213 -2.46 20.99 -24.09
N TYR A 214 -2.45 19.91 -23.31
CA TYR A 214 -1.57 18.74 -23.56
C TYR A 214 -2.34 17.62 -24.23
N TYR A 215 -1.79 17.07 -25.33
CA TYR A 215 -2.44 16.02 -26.13
C TYR A 215 -1.45 14.91 -26.48
N ALA A 216 -1.83 13.64 -26.29
CA ALA A 216 -1.01 12.48 -26.64
C ALA A 216 -1.63 11.68 -27.79
N VAL A 217 -0.82 11.38 -28.80
CA VAL A 217 -1.15 10.46 -29.89
C VAL A 217 0.14 9.94 -30.51
N ASP A 218 0.22 8.63 -30.73
CA ASP A 218 1.42 7.94 -31.19
C ASP A 218 1.11 7.09 -32.43
N PRO A 219 1.07 7.70 -33.64
CA PRO A 219 0.83 6.92 -34.85
C PRO A 219 1.90 5.83 -34.99
N PHE A 220 1.47 4.63 -35.34
CA PHE A 220 2.33 3.45 -35.51
C PHE A 220 2.99 2.96 -34.20
N HIS A 221 2.37 3.20 -33.04
CA HIS A 221 2.79 2.62 -31.78
C HIS A 221 2.89 1.08 -31.90
N GLU A 222 4.06 0.53 -31.56
CA GLU A 222 4.39 -0.91 -31.65
C GLU A 222 4.05 -1.61 -32.98
N GLY A 223 4.03 -0.89 -34.10
CA GLY A 223 3.86 -1.49 -35.42
C GLY A 223 2.91 -0.71 -36.33
N GLY A 224 1.91 -1.38 -36.89
CA GLY A 224 1.11 -0.83 -37.98
C GLY A 224 1.83 -0.86 -39.33
N LYS A 225 1.20 -0.31 -40.36
CA LYS A 225 1.76 -0.24 -41.72
C LYS A 225 1.97 1.22 -42.12
N ARG A 226 3.24 1.63 -42.20
CA ARG A 226 3.64 2.91 -42.79
C ARG A 226 3.46 2.85 -44.31
N PRO A 227 2.66 3.73 -44.94
CA PRO A 227 2.49 3.74 -46.38
C PRO A 227 3.81 4.12 -47.08
N SER A 228 4.08 3.54 -48.25
CA SER A 228 5.34 3.82 -48.97
C SER A 228 5.37 5.18 -49.66
N ASP A 229 4.20 5.80 -49.84
CA ASP A 229 3.99 7.08 -50.50
C ASP A 229 3.55 8.20 -49.53
N LEU A 230 3.44 7.90 -48.23
CA LEU A 230 3.17 8.86 -47.16
C LEU A 230 4.27 8.77 -46.12
N THR A 231 5.20 9.73 -46.14
CA THR A 231 6.37 9.73 -45.27
C THR A 231 6.03 10.27 -43.89
N ASP A 232 6.77 9.81 -42.88
CA ASP A 232 6.59 10.19 -41.47
C ASP A 232 6.65 11.71 -41.24
N ASP A 233 7.48 12.45 -41.99
CA ASP A 233 7.58 13.92 -41.89
C ASP A 233 6.32 14.63 -42.40
N VAL A 234 5.61 14.04 -43.35
CA VAL A 234 4.31 14.55 -43.78
C VAL A 234 3.28 14.26 -42.70
N ILE A 235 3.27 13.03 -42.17
CA ILE A 235 2.31 12.63 -41.13
C ILE A 235 2.41 13.52 -39.89
N SER A 236 3.60 13.67 -39.31
CA SER A 236 3.74 14.50 -38.10
C SER A 236 3.47 15.97 -38.34
N ARG A 237 3.81 16.50 -39.52
CA ARG A 237 3.50 17.88 -39.87
C ARG A 237 1.99 18.12 -39.93
N GLU A 238 1.24 17.27 -40.63
CA GLU A 238 -0.20 17.44 -40.74
C GLU A 238 -0.91 17.21 -39.39
N VAL A 239 -0.46 16.23 -38.60
CA VAL A 239 -0.97 16.00 -37.24
C VAL A 239 -0.78 17.23 -36.35
N LEU A 240 0.44 17.78 -36.33
CA LEU A 240 0.75 18.96 -35.52
C LEU A 240 -0.01 20.21 -36.02
N ASN A 241 -0.09 20.42 -37.34
CA ASN A 241 -0.83 21.54 -37.93
C ASN A 241 -2.32 21.50 -37.55
N SER A 242 -2.96 20.34 -37.70
CA SER A 242 -4.37 20.15 -37.34
C SER A 242 -4.62 20.38 -35.84
N LEU A 243 -3.72 19.90 -34.99
CA LEU A 243 -3.79 20.14 -33.55
C LEU A 243 -3.66 21.64 -33.23
N LEU A 244 -2.68 22.33 -33.80
CA LEU A 244 -2.44 23.77 -33.59
C LEU A 244 -3.52 24.67 -34.21
N GLU A 245 -4.21 24.21 -35.26
CA GLU A 245 -5.37 24.92 -35.80
C GLU A 245 -6.54 24.90 -34.81
N TYR A 246 -6.74 23.79 -34.10
CA TYR A 246 -7.76 23.68 -33.07
C TYR A 246 -7.38 24.41 -31.78
N ASP A 247 -6.13 24.27 -31.34
CA ASP A 247 -5.59 24.84 -30.11
C ASP A 247 -4.16 25.36 -30.33
N GLN A 248 -4.02 26.68 -30.42
CA GLN A 248 -2.75 27.36 -30.71
C GLN A 248 -1.72 27.23 -29.58
N GLU A 249 -2.12 26.82 -28.38
CA GLU A 249 -1.23 26.59 -27.24
C GLU A 249 -0.95 25.10 -27.03
N ALA A 250 -1.41 24.24 -27.94
CA ALA A 250 -1.30 22.80 -27.78
C ALA A 250 0.15 22.32 -27.70
N VAL A 251 0.37 21.31 -26.86
CA VAL A 251 1.61 20.57 -26.73
C VAL A 251 1.34 19.11 -27.05
N TRP A 252 1.97 18.61 -28.11
CA TRP A 252 1.91 17.21 -28.49
C TRP A 252 2.93 16.38 -27.70
N MET A 253 2.41 15.52 -26.83
CA MET A 253 3.16 14.54 -26.05
C MET A 253 3.38 13.27 -26.89
N VAL A 254 4.63 12.88 -27.09
CA VAL A 254 5.02 11.73 -27.94
C VAL A 254 5.85 10.74 -27.14
N GLN A 255 5.50 9.45 -27.19
CA GLN A 255 6.24 8.40 -26.49
C GLN A 255 7.48 7.99 -27.28
N ALA A 256 8.67 8.12 -26.68
CA ALA A 256 9.90 7.54 -27.23
C ALA A 256 10.02 6.05 -26.88
N TRP A 257 9.40 5.20 -27.70
CA TRP A 257 9.40 3.75 -27.54
C TRP A 257 9.79 3.04 -28.83
N TRP A 258 10.68 2.06 -28.71
CA TRP A 258 11.30 1.33 -29.82
C TRP A 258 11.97 2.27 -30.83
N SER A 259 11.47 2.33 -32.06
CA SER A 259 12.00 3.21 -33.12
C SER A 259 11.31 4.57 -33.18
N ASN A 260 10.23 4.78 -32.42
CA ASN A 260 9.52 6.05 -32.35
C ASN A 260 10.13 6.97 -31.27
N PRO A 261 10.17 8.30 -31.48
CA PRO A 261 9.90 8.96 -32.76
C PRO A 261 11.01 8.64 -33.78
N THR A 262 10.65 8.52 -35.05
CA THR A 262 11.62 8.39 -36.15
C THR A 262 12.25 9.76 -36.46
N ASN A 263 13.38 9.77 -37.16
CA ASN A 263 14.02 11.03 -37.59
C ASN A 263 13.08 11.86 -38.48
N ASP A 264 12.31 11.20 -39.35
CA ASP A 264 11.39 11.88 -40.26
C ASP A 264 10.16 12.42 -39.49
N LEU A 265 9.64 11.71 -38.48
CA LEU A 265 8.59 12.26 -37.59
C LEU A 265 9.07 13.57 -36.94
N LEU A 266 10.29 13.60 -36.40
CA LEU A 266 10.87 14.81 -35.81
C LEU A 266 11.06 15.93 -36.84
N LYS A 267 11.46 15.61 -38.07
CA LYS A 267 11.60 16.62 -39.15
C LYS A 267 10.28 17.28 -39.51
N GLY A 268 9.19 16.51 -39.54
CA GLY A 268 7.87 17.04 -39.85
C GLY A 268 7.35 18.04 -38.81
N MET A 269 7.76 17.89 -37.55
CA MET A 269 7.42 18.83 -36.47
C MET A 269 8.15 20.19 -36.62
N GLY A 270 9.20 20.28 -37.43
CA GLY A 270 9.80 21.55 -37.84
C GLY A 270 10.34 22.41 -36.69
N ASP A 271 10.06 23.71 -36.74
CA ASP A 271 10.51 24.69 -35.73
C ASP A 271 9.64 24.65 -34.46
N ASP A 272 8.47 24.01 -34.50
CA ASP A 272 7.52 23.93 -33.38
C ASP A 272 7.94 22.92 -32.29
N ARG A 273 9.06 22.20 -32.50
CA ARG A 273 9.56 21.13 -31.62
C ARG A 273 9.93 21.57 -30.21
N GLU A 274 10.30 22.83 -30.02
CA GLU A 274 10.64 23.32 -28.67
C GLU A 274 9.41 23.81 -27.90
N ASP A 275 8.43 24.37 -28.60
CA ASP A 275 7.29 25.08 -28.01
C ASP A 275 6.00 24.25 -27.96
N HIS A 276 5.82 23.30 -28.89
CA HIS A 276 4.57 22.57 -29.11
C HIS A 276 4.72 21.04 -29.15
N VAL A 277 5.91 20.50 -28.87
CA VAL A 277 6.16 19.06 -28.81
C VAL A 277 6.95 18.72 -27.56
N ILE A 278 6.58 17.63 -26.89
CA ILE A 278 7.35 17.08 -25.79
C ILE A 278 7.50 15.57 -25.97
N ILE A 279 8.75 15.13 -26.05
CA ILE A 279 9.09 13.71 -26.09
C ILE A 279 9.15 13.16 -24.66
N LEU A 280 8.41 12.09 -24.39
CA LEU A 280 8.53 11.31 -23.16
C LEU A 280 9.62 10.25 -23.39
N ASP A 281 10.79 10.39 -22.77
CA ASP A 281 11.87 9.38 -22.86
C ASP A 281 11.58 8.21 -21.91
N LEU A 282 10.89 7.19 -22.40
CA LEU A 282 10.48 5.99 -21.66
C LEU A 282 11.67 5.10 -21.23
N ASN A 283 12.92 5.42 -21.63
CA ASN A 283 14.07 4.55 -21.43
C ASN A 283 15.02 5.02 -20.32
N GLY A 284 14.58 5.92 -19.43
CA GLY A 284 15.43 6.54 -18.41
C GLY A 284 16.26 5.55 -17.57
N LEU A 285 15.70 4.38 -17.29
CA LEU A 285 16.37 3.29 -16.57
C LEU A 285 16.56 2.01 -17.41
N ASN A 286 16.25 1.97 -18.70
CA ASN A 286 16.35 0.71 -19.44
C ASN A 286 17.83 0.29 -19.68
N ASP A 287 18.22 -0.93 -19.28
CA ASP A 287 19.58 -1.47 -19.49
C ASP A 287 19.80 -2.01 -20.90
N ALA A 288 18.73 -2.40 -21.60
CA ALA A 288 18.83 -2.97 -22.94
C ALA A 288 19.10 -1.90 -24.01
N TYR A 289 18.75 -0.64 -23.73
CA TYR A 289 18.78 0.43 -24.74
C TYR A 289 19.49 1.72 -24.31
N ASP A 290 19.85 1.90 -23.02
CA ASP A 290 20.08 3.19 -22.33
C ASP A 290 19.04 4.28 -22.69
N SER A 291 19.06 5.43 -22.01
CA SER A 291 18.22 6.58 -22.36
C SER A 291 18.49 7.03 -23.80
N TYR A 292 17.48 7.55 -24.51
CA TYR A 292 17.63 7.97 -25.91
C TYR A 292 18.12 9.41 -26.05
N TRP A 293 17.89 10.26 -25.04
CA TRP A 293 18.14 11.69 -25.16
C TRP A 293 19.60 12.06 -25.49
N ASP A 294 20.61 11.30 -25.01
CA ASP A 294 22.03 11.59 -25.29
C ASP A 294 22.60 10.77 -26.46
N LYS A 295 21.71 10.23 -27.30
CA LYS A 295 22.05 9.38 -28.44
C LYS A 295 21.49 9.93 -29.74
N THR A 296 22.17 9.57 -30.82
CA THR A 296 21.72 9.82 -32.20
C THR A 296 21.29 8.54 -32.91
N GLU A 297 21.35 7.38 -32.25
CA GLU A 297 20.93 6.11 -32.83
C GLU A 297 20.27 5.21 -31.78
N TYR A 298 19.06 4.69 -32.09
CA TYR A 298 18.33 3.72 -31.29
C TYR A 298 17.38 2.90 -32.18
N ASN A 299 17.31 1.57 -31.99
CA ASN A 299 16.37 0.67 -32.68
C ASN A 299 16.22 0.88 -34.21
N GLY A 300 17.32 1.22 -34.89
CA GLY A 300 17.34 1.48 -36.34
C GLY A 300 16.95 2.90 -36.76
N THR A 301 16.54 3.76 -35.82
CA THR A 301 16.39 5.20 -36.01
C THR A 301 17.74 5.89 -35.89
N VAL A 302 18.06 6.77 -36.85
CA VAL A 302 19.27 7.61 -36.85
C VAL A 302 18.86 9.08 -36.92
N LEU A 303 19.20 9.83 -35.88
CA LEU A 303 18.90 11.23 -35.69
C LEU A 303 20.03 12.13 -36.23
N GLU A 304 19.72 13.40 -36.47
CA GLU A 304 20.66 14.42 -36.91
C GLU A 304 21.43 15.07 -35.75
N SER A 305 20.80 15.15 -34.57
CA SER A 305 21.44 15.54 -33.31
C SER A 305 20.82 14.79 -32.12
N ASP A 306 21.51 14.87 -30.98
CA ASP A 306 21.00 14.43 -29.69
C ASP A 306 19.76 15.24 -29.26
N GLU A 307 19.22 14.89 -28.10
CA GLU A 307 17.98 15.42 -27.52
C GLU A 307 16.83 15.36 -28.51
N PHE A 308 16.69 14.22 -29.20
CA PHE A 308 15.65 14.00 -30.21
C PHE A 308 15.66 15.09 -31.30
N ASN A 309 16.83 15.37 -31.89
CA ASN A 309 17.03 16.50 -32.81
C ASN A 309 16.74 17.88 -32.18
N SER A 310 17.18 18.11 -30.92
CA SER A 310 16.90 19.34 -30.17
C SER A 310 15.40 19.62 -29.93
N THR A 311 14.63 18.58 -29.60
CA THR A 311 13.21 18.66 -29.24
C THR A 311 13.06 18.69 -27.72
N SER A 312 12.09 19.44 -27.21
CA SER A 312 11.76 19.43 -25.78
C SER A 312 11.40 18.02 -25.30
N TRP A 313 11.90 17.60 -24.13
CA TRP A 313 11.69 16.23 -23.65
C TRP A 313 11.61 16.10 -22.12
N VAL A 314 11.05 14.99 -21.64
CA VAL A 314 10.91 14.63 -20.23
C VAL A 314 11.58 13.30 -19.98
N TRP A 315 12.42 13.22 -18.96
CA TRP A 315 13.03 11.96 -18.53
C TRP A 315 11.98 11.11 -17.80
N CYS A 316 11.67 9.91 -18.31
CA CYS A 316 10.66 9.05 -17.70
C CYS A 316 11.25 7.74 -17.15
N MET A 317 10.82 7.39 -15.95
CA MET A 317 11.06 6.07 -15.36
C MET A 317 10.00 5.06 -15.85
N LEU A 318 10.45 3.97 -16.45
CA LEU A 318 9.64 2.79 -16.82
C LEU A 318 10.24 1.55 -16.13
N GLU A 319 9.88 1.32 -14.87
CA GLU A 319 10.38 0.18 -14.09
C GLU A 319 9.40 -0.99 -14.05
N ASN A 320 8.08 -0.75 -14.04
CA ASN A 320 7.08 -1.81 -14.04
C ASN A 320 6.50 -2.08 -15.44
N TYR A 321 6.39 -3.36 -15.79
CA TYR A 321 5.79 -3.87 -17.03
C TYR A 321 4.68 -4.87 -16.68
N GLY A 322 3.48 -4.72 -17.26
CA GLY A 322 2.32 -5.59 -17.06
C GLY A 322 1.68 -5.56 -15.65
N GLY A 323 2.24 -4.80 -14.70
CA GLY A 323 1.90 -4.97 -13.28
C GLY A 323 2.48 -6.25 -12.68
N ASN A 324 3.53 -6.78 -13.30
CA ASN A 324 4.21 -7.97 -12.81
C ASN A 324 4.86 -7.67 -11.45
N PRO A 325 4.74 -8.56 -10.46
CA PRO A 325 5.35 -8.37 -9.14
C PRO A 325 6.87 -8.25 -9.23
N SER A 326 7.44 -7.20 -8.63
CA SER A 326 8.88 -7.01 -8.55
C SER A 326 9.27 -6.12 -7.37
N MET A 327 10.35 -6.47 -6.67
CA MET A 327 11.10 -5.52 -5.83
C MET A 327 12.36 -5.08 -6.59
N ASP A 328 12.31 -3.97 -7.33
CA ASP A 328 13.42 -3.45 -8.18
C ASP A 328 13.34 -1.92 -8.27
N GLY A 329 14.41 -1.26 -8.70
CA GLY A 329 14.33 0.18 -9.03
C GLY A 329 15.61 1.01 -9.04
N ARG A 330 16.79 0.44 -8.70
CA ARG A 330 18.12 1.07 -8.87
C ARG A 330 18.21 2.56 -8.50
N PRO A 331 17.97 2.93 -7.22
CA PRO A 331 17.92 4.32 -6.78
C PRO A 331 19.20 5.12 -7.10
N LYS A 332 20.38 4.49 -7.04
CA LYS A 332 21.66 5.14 -7.42
C LYS A 332 21.69 5.54 -8.90
N GLU A 333 21.16 4.70 -9.78
CA GLU A 333 21.11 5.00 -11.22
C GLU A 333 20.11 6.13 -11.51
N ILE A 334 18.97 6.17 -10.82
CA ILE A 334 18.02 7.29 -10.92
C ILE A 334 18.71 8.62 -10.61
N ILE A 335 19.37 8.70 -9.45
CA ILE A 335 20.09 9.90 -9.02
C ILE A 335 21.15 10.28 -10.05
N ASN A 336 21.99 9.33 -10.47
CA ASN A 336 23.09 9.60 -11.39
C ASN A 336 22.61 10.04 -12.78
N ARG A 337 21.60 9.37 -13.34
CA ARG A 337 21.12 9.64 -14.70
C ARG A 337 20.32 10.93 -14.80
N ILE A 338 19.47 11.24 -13.81
CA ILE A 338 18.75 12.53 -13.77
C ILE A 338 19.73 13.68 -13.53
N ASN A 339 20.73 13.52 -12.64
CA ASN A 339 21.76 14.55 -12.46
C ASN A 339 22.60 14.76 -13.72
N LYS A 340 22.94 13.68 -14.45
CA LYS A 340 23.62 13.79 -15.74
C LYS A 340 22.77 14.57 -16.74
N ALA A 341 21.50 14.19 -16.92
CA ALA A 341 20.59 14.84 -17.85
C ALA A 341 20.40 16.33 -17.49
N SER A 342 20.01 16.63 -16.27
CA SER A 342 19.75 18.01 -15.81
C SER A 342 20.96 18.95 -15.89
N THR A 343 22.19 18.43 -15.93
CA THR A 343 23.42 19.23 -16.04
C THR A 343 23.97 19.33 -17.46
N GLN A 344 23.58 18.43 -18.36
CA GLN A 344 24.16 18.33 -19.72
C GLN A 344 23.16 18.62 -20.84
N ALA A 345 21.88 18.40 -20.59
CA ALA A 345 20.80 18.61 -21.56
C ALA A 345 20.42 20.09 -21.66
N GLU A 346 20.11 20.56 -22.87
CA GLU A 346 19.61 21.91 -23.14
C GLU A 346 18.08 21.94 -23.26
N HIS A 347 17.46 20.82 -23.67
CA HIS A 347 16.04 20.73 -24.02
C HIS A 347 15.21 19.87 -23.03
N MET A 348 15.81 19.42 -21.92
CA MET A 348 15.09 18.72 -20.86
C MET A 348 14.12 19.66 -20.13
N LYS A 349 12.81 19.35 -20.20
CA LYS A 349 11.73 20.12 -19.56
C LYS A 349 11.28 19.53 -18.23
N GLY A 350 11.60 18.26 -17.96
CA GLY A 350 11.02 17.60 -16.81
C GLY A 350 11.50 16.19 -16.51
N ILE A 351 10.92 15.66 -15.44
CA ILE A 351 11.02 14.26 -15.04
C ILE A 351 9.61 13.66 -14.89
N GLY A 352 9.49 12.34 -14.90
CA GLY A 352 8.21 11.68 -14.63
C GLY A 352 8.35 10.18 -14.53
N PHE A 353 7.23 9.51 -14.30
CA PHE A 353 7.15 8.06 -14.34
C PHE A 353 6.03 7.63 -15.28
N ILE A 354 6.30 6.51 -15.95
CA ILE A 354 5.45 5.96 -17.00
C ILE A 354 5.45 4.42 -16.91
N SER A 355 5.60 3.90 -15.69
CA SER A 355 5.41 2.49 -15.37
C SER A 355 4.08 1.98 -15.93
N GLU A 356 4.06 0.80 -16.55
CA GLU A 356 2.83 0.23 -17.11
C GLU A 356 1.80 -0.08 -16.04
N ALA A 357 2.22 -0.32 -14.81
CA ALA A 357 1.38 -0.34 -13.63
C ALA A 357 2.10 0.39 -12.49
N THR A 358 1.34 0.83 -11.50
CA THR A 358 1.84 1.34 -10.22
C THR A 358 1.35 0.43 -9.08
N TYR A 359 1.58 0.83 -7.83
CA TYR A 359 1.38 0.09 -6.59
C TYR A 359 2.48 -0.91 -6.25
N ASP A 360 3.71 -0.56 -6.65
CA ASP A 360 4.95 -1.22 -6.26
C ASP A 360 6.03 -0.23 -5.80
N ASN A 361 7.06 -0.72 -5.12
CA ASN A 361 8.33 0.01 -4.88
C ASN A 361 8.21 1.50 -4.46
N PRO A 362 7.43 1.86 -3.40
CA PRO A 362 7.14 3.26 -3.06
C PRO A 362 8.38 4.14 -2.85
N MET A 363 9.48 3.56 -2.36
CA MET A 363 10.76 4.26 -2.19
C MET A 363 11.27 4.86 -3.51
N ILE A 364 11.09 4.12 -4.61
CA ILE A 364 11.60 4.48 -5.93
C ILE A 364 10.81 5.66 -6.50
N TYR A 365 9.49 5.63 -6.41
CA TYR A 365 8.64 6.74 -6.86
C TYR A 365 8.84 8.00 -6.01
N GLU A 366 8.98 7.86 -4.68
CA GLU A 366 9.27 9.02 -3.82
C GLU A 366 10.64 9.63 -4.10
N LEU A 367 11.68 8.81 -4.30
CA LEU A 367 13.01 9.28 -4.67
C LEU A 367 12.99 10.02 -6.01
N LEU A 368 12.37 9.42 -7.02
CA LEU A 368 12.21 10.03 -8.34
C LEU A 368 11.55 11.41 -8.25
N LEU A 369 10.44 11.53 -7.51
CA LEU A 369 9.70 12.77 -7.42
C LEU A 369 10.40 13.80 -6.51
N ASP A 370 11.18 13.37 -5.52
CA ASP A 370 12.04 14.26 -4.75
C ASP A 370 13.17 14.86 -5.60
N MET A 371 13.69 14.14 -6.60
CA MET A 371 14.67 14.69 -7.55
C MET A 371 14.13 15.91 -8.31
N ALA A 372 12.81 16.09 -8.42
CA ALA A 372 12.22 17.27 -9.05
C ALA A 372 12.55 18.57 -8.30
N TRP A 373 12.85 18.47 -7.01
CA TRP A 373 12.95 19.62 -6.09
C TRP A 373 14.38 19.90 -5.63
N GLN A 374 15.35 19.11 -6.06
CA GLN A 374 16.73 19.23 -5.64
C GLN A 374 17.54 20.10 -6.60
N GLN A 375 18.45 20.88 -6.03
CA GLN A 375 19.40 21.72 -6.77
C GLN A 375 20.81 21.11 -6.75
N ASP A 376 21.10 20.30 -5.74
CA ASP A 376 22.33 19.55 -5.57
C ASP A 376 22.04 18.05 -5.69
N THR A 377 23.05 17.25 -6.04
CA THR A 377 22.95 15.79 -6.07
C THR A 377 22.51 15.26 -4.71
N ILE A 378 21.45 14.44 -4.69
CA ILE A 378 21.05 13.69 -3.50
C ILE A 378 22.16 12.72 -3.08
N ASP A 379 22.54 12.76 -1.80
CA ASP A 379 23.24 11.65 -1.16
C ASP A 379 22.21 10.58 -0.78
N LEU A 380 22.37 9.38 -1.33
CA LEU A 380 21.37 8.32 -1.16
C LEU A 380 21.32 7.80 0.28
N ASP A 381 22.45 7.72 0.98
CA ASP A 381 22.49 7.17 2.33
C ASP A 381 21.79 8.14 3.30
N ASP A 382 22.08 9.45 3.19
CA ASP A 382 21.39 10.50 3.97
C ASP A 382 19.88 10.56 3.65
N TRP A 383 19.50 10.44 2.37
CA TRP A 383 18.10 10.45 1.97
C TRP A 383 17.36 9.22 2.52
N LEU A 384 18.02 8.07 2.55
CA LEU A 384 17.47 6.81 3.02
C LEU A 384 17.31 6.79 4.54
N ASP A 385 18.26 7.36 5.30
CA ASP A 385 18.13 7.56 6.75
C ASP A 385 16.81 8.29 7.08
N GLU A 386 16.56 9.38 6.37
CA GLU A 386 15.34 10.16 6.52
C GLU A 386 14.10 9.43 6.00
N TYR A 387 14.24 8.59 4.96
CA TYR A 387 13.13 7.85 4.36
C TYR A 387 12.62 6.75 5.27
N VAL A 388 13.52 5.91 5.77
CA VAL A 388 13.19 4.82 6.69
C VAL A 388 12.55 5.38 7.95
N LEU A 389 13.11 6.45 8.52
CA LEU A 389 12.55 7.11 9.70
C LEU A 389 11.12 7.61 9.48
N ARG A 390 10.85 8.36 8.40
CA ARG A 390 9.48 8.88 8.14
C ARG A 390 8.52 7.80 7.69
N ARG A 391 9.00 6.75 7.01
CA ARG A 391 8.19 5.63 6.55
C ARG A 391 7.74 4.74 7.70
N TYR A 392 8.60 4.48 8.67
CA TYR A 392 8.23 3.65 9.82
C TYR A 392 7.75 4.46 11.01
N GLY A 393 8.05 5.77 11.03
CA GLY A 393 7.61 6.69 12.07
C GLY A 393 8.46 6.67 13.34
N ASP A 394 9.46 5.80 13.39
CA ASP A 394 10.44 5.71 14.46
C ASP A 394 11.78 5.19 13.90
N TYR A 395 12.88 5.50 14.57
CA TYR A 395 14.21 5.08 14.17
C TYR A 395 14.45 3.62 14.55
N SER A 396 15.03 2.83 13.65
CA SER A 396 15.53 1.48 13.95
C SER A 396 16.85 1.27 13.23
N GLU A 397 17.87 0.90 13.98
CA GLU A 397 19.20 0.57 13.43
C GLU A 397 19.11 -0.69 12.56
N SER A 398 18.42 -1.73 13.04
CA SER A 398 18.25 -2.97 12.27
C SER A 398 17.41 -2.78 11.01
N ALA A 399 16.39 -1.91 11.03
CA ALA A 399 15.70 -1.53 9.80
C ALA A 399 16.63 -0.82 8.82
N ARG A 400 17.48 0.09 9.29
CA ARG A 400 18.42 0.79 8.42
C ARG A 400 19.47 -0.17 7.81
N GLU A 401 20.00 -1.09 8.61
CA GLU A 401 20.89 -2.17 8.15
C GLU A 401 20.19 -3.05 7.09
N ALA A 402 18.92 -3.44 7.33
CA ALA A 402 18.13 -4.18 6.34
C ALA A 402 18.03 -3.43 5.02
N TRP A 403 17.77 -2.12 5.05
CA TRP A 403 17.72 -1.29 3.85
C TRP A 403 19.06 -1.20 3.10
N ASP A 404 20.21 -1.26 3.78
CA ASP A 404 21.51 -1.36 3.11
C ASP A 404 21.65 -2.67 2.34
N ILE A 405 21.11 -3.76 2.87
CA ILE A 405 21.07 -5.05 2.20
C ILE A 405 20.12 -4.99 1.01
N LEU A 406 18.92 -4.40 1.15
CA LEU A 406 17.97 -4.22 0.05
C LEU A 406 18.59 -3.43 -1.12
N LEU A 407 19.39 -2.40 -0.83
CA LEU A 407 20.13 -1.63 -1.84
C LEU A 407 21.16 -2.46 -2.62
N LYS A 408 21.80 -3.44 -1.97
CA LYS A 408 22.80 -4.33 -2.59
C LYS A 408 22.13 -5.49 -3.36
N THR A 409 20.94 -5.90 -2.93
CA THR A 409 20.21 -7.07 -3.45
C THR A 409 19.09 -6.65 -4.41
N VAL A 410 17.84 -6.62 -3.95
CA VAL A 410 16.63 -6.43 -4.77
C VAL A 410 16.61 -5.09 -5.50
N TYR A 411 17.07 -4.01 -4.87
CA TYR A 411 17.16 -2.70 -5.51
C TYR A 411 18.41 -2.51 -6.38
N SER A 412 19.31 -3.50 -6.45
CA SER A 412 20.37 -3.52 -7.47
C SER A 412 19.87 -4.18 -8.75
N ARG A 413 19.26 -5.37 -8.66
CA ARG A 413 18.39 -6.02 -9.66
C ARG A 413 17.68 -7.24 -9.04
N SER A 414 16.38 -7.37 -9.26
CA SER A 414 15.56 -8.47 -8.70
C SER A 414 15.72 -9.82 -9.41
N GLY A 415 16.04 -9.81 -10.70
CA GLY A 415 16.24 -11.02 -11.52
C GLY A 415 14.96 -11.73 -11.98
N LYS A 416 13.79 -11.10 -11.87
CA LYS A 416 12.48 -11.63 -12.32
C LYS A 416 12.11 -12.99 -11.68
N THR A 417 12.47 -13.21 -10.42
CA THR A 417 12.24 -14.49 -9.74
C THR A 417 10.76 -14.80 -9.49
N THR A 418 9.90 -13.77 -9.47
CA THR A 418 8.44 -13.90 -9.27
C THR A 418 7.73 -14.67 -10.38
N ASP A 419 8.30 -14.70 -11.60
CA ASP A 419 7.78 -15.48 -12.73
C ASP A 419 7.91 -16.99 -12.51
N VAL A 420 8.84 -17.44 -11.67
CA VAL A 420 9.08 -18.87 -11.45
C VAL A 420 7.82 -19.57 -10.93
N ILE A 421 7.11 -18.97 -9.98
CA ILE A 421 5.84 -19.53 -9.51
C ILE A 421 4.73 -19.28 -10.53
N ALA A 422 4.67 -18.08 -11.14
CA ALA A 422 3.57 -17.69 -12.04
C ALA A 422 3.62 -18.30 -13.45
N ARG A 423 4.59 -19.17 -13.72
CA ARG A 423 4.90 -19.70 -15.05
C ARG A 423 3.74 -20.52 -15.65
N SER A 424 3.39 -20.25 -16.90
CA SER A 424 2.37 -21.01 -17.64
C SER A 424 2.81 -22.42 -18.08
N ASP A 425 4.11 -22.66 -18.19
CA ASP A 425 4.69 -23.94 -18.62
C ASP A 425 5.83 -24.34 -17.65
N PRO A 426 5.49 -25.04 -16.56
CA PRO A 426 6.45 -25.40 -15.52
C PRO A 426 7.49 -26.39 -16.05
N SER A 427 8.73 -26.26 -15.59
CA SER A 427 9.80 -27.21 -15.92
C SER A 427 10.87 -27.25 -14.84
N LEU A 428 11.53 -28.39 -14.66
CA LEU A 428 12.70 -28.54 -13.79
C LEU A 428 13.92 -27.87 -14.44
N VAL A 429 14.06 -26.57 -14.20
CA VAL A 429 15.18 -25.73 -14.66
C VAL A 429 15.84 -25.08 -13.45
N GLN A 430 17.16 -25.06 -13.45
CA GLN A 430 17.92 -24.31 -12.45
C GLN A 430 18.10 -22.87 -12.94
N TYR A 431 17.52 -21.92 -12.20
CA TYR A 431 17.70 -20.49 -12.43
C TYR A 431 18.78 -19.94 -11.49
N GLY A 432 19.49 -18.91 -11.93
CA GLY A 432 20.43 -18.17 -11.08
C GLY A 432 19.73 -16.99 -10.42
N LEU A 433 20.06 -16.73 -9.16
CA LEU A 433 19.70 -15.49 -8.49
C LEU A 433 20.77 -14.42 -8.80
N PRO A 434 20.38 -13.14 -8.99
CA PRO A 434 21.33 -12.06 -9.26
C PRO A 434 22.11 -11.60 -8.02
N TYR A 435 21.67 -12.00 -6.83
CA TYR A 435 22.27 -11.74 -5.52
C TYR A 435 22.11 -12.98 -4.62
N THR A 436 22.75 -12.98 -3.45
CA THR A 436 22.68 -14.11 -2.52
C THR A 436 21.32 -14.14 -1.83
N ALA A 437 20.59 -15.25 -1.91
CA ALA A 437 19.27 -15.37 -1.27
C ALA A 437 19.33 -15.11 0.24
N SER A 438 20.37 -15.62 0.89
CA SER A 438 20.60 -15.49 2.32
C SER A 438 20.77 -14.04 2.79
N GLU A 439 21.37 -13.16 1.98
CA GLU A 439 21.43 -11.73 2.29
C GLU A 439 20.01 -11.14 2.39
N LEU A 440 19.11 -11.49 1.47
CA LEU A 440 17.73 -10.99 1.55
C LEU A 440 16.95 -11.60 2.73
N GLU A 441 17.22 -12.85 3.10
CA GLU A 441 16.70 -13.46 4.33
C GLU A 441 17.18 -12.70 5.58
N GLU A 442 18.45 -12.31 5.64
CA GLU A 442 19.00 -11.48 6.71
C GLU A 442 18.28 -10.12 6.81
N ALA A 443 17.99 -9.47 5.68
CA ALA A 443 17.21 -8.23 5.67
C ALA A 443 15.80 -8.42 6.26
N LEU A 444 15.15 -9.55 5.99
CA LEU A 444 13.86 -9.90 6.57
C LEU A 444 13.96 -10.10 8.08
N GLU A 445 14.98 -10.84 8.54
CA GLU A 445 15.23 -11.09 9.96
C GLU A 445 15.57 -9.80 10.74
N LEU A 446 16.34 -8.90 10.13
CA LEU A 446 16.68 -7.59 10.72
C LEU A 446 15.45 -6.70 10.91
N LEU A 447 14.53 -6.69 9.95
CA LEU A 447 13.24 -5.99 10.14
C LEU A 447 12.41 -6.69 11.21
N TYR A 448 12.33 -8.03 11.16
CA TYR A 448 11.59 -8.81 12.14
C TYR A 448 12.08 -8.62 13.58
N LYS A 449 13.39 -8.41 13.78
CA LYS A 449 13.99 -8.14 15.10
C LYS A 449 13.36 -6.95 15.83
N ASP A 450 12.97 -5.90 15.11
CA ASP A 450 12.33 -4.70 15.66
C ASP A 450 10.82 -4.67 15.37
N TYR A 451 10.19 -5.84 15.15
CA TYR A 451 8.78 -5.94 14.78
C TYR A 451 7.85 -5.24 15.77
N ASP A 452 7.97 -5.51 17.07
CA ASP A 452 7.06 -4.95 18.08
C ASP A 452 7.18 -3.42 18.19
N LYS A 453 8.33 -2.86 17.78
CA LYS A 453 8.56 -1.41 17.72
C LYS A 453 7.88 -0.77 16.50
N LEU A 454 8.00 -1.40 15.33
CA LEU A 454 7.64 -0.77 14.05
C LEU A 454 6.26 -1.20 13.53
N SER A 455 5.72 -2.32 14.02
CA SER A 455 4.50 -2.96 13.52
C SER A 455 3.24 -2.13 13.62
N ALA A 456 3.22 -1.03 14.39
CA ALA A 456 2.11 -0.09 14.38
C ALA A 456 2.02 0.68 13.03
N SER A 457 3.13 0.88 12.33
CA SER A 457 3.16 1.54 11.02
C SER A 457 2.63 0.60 9.93
N GLU A 458 1.62 1.06 9.18
CA GLU A 458 1.11 0.34 8.00
C GLU A 458 2.18 0.20 6.93
N ALA A 459 2.98 1.25 6.71
CA ALA A 459 4.07 1.22 5.73
C ALA A 459 5.20 0.24 6.09
N TYR A 460 5.46 0.01 7.38
CA TYR A 460 6.38 -1.05 7.83
C TYR A 460 5.83 -2.44 7.49
N ARG A 461 4.56 -2.71 7.81
CA ARG A 461 3.94 -4.02 7.51
C ARG A 461 3.84 -4.28 6.00
N TYR A 462 3.62 -3.24 5.21
CA TYR A 462 3.67 -3.33 3.75
C TYR A 462 5.07 -3.74 3.25
N ASP A 463 6.13 -3.07 3.69
CA ASP A 463 7.49 -3.42 3.26
C ASP A 463 7.88 -4.83 3.69
N LEU A 464 7.50 -5.23 4.91
CA LEU A 464 7.72 -6.58 5.39
C LEU A 464 7.01 -7.61 4.48
N THR A 465 5.80 -7.29 4.00
CA THR A 465 5.09 -8.13 3.04
C THR A 465 5.81 -8.27 1.72
N GLU A 466 6.28 -7.16 1.15
CA GLU A 466 7.00 -7.19 -0.13
C GLU A 466 8.28 -8.03 -0.01
N ILE A 467 9.04 -7.87 1.08
CA ILE A 467 10.27 -8.62 1.33
C ILE A 467 9.95 -10.11 1.54
N MET A 468 8.94 -10.45 2.34
CA MET A 468 8.46 -11.83 2.47
C MET A 468 8.12 -12.44 1.11
N ARG A 469 7.39 -11.70 0.27
CA ARG A 469 6.99 -12.14 -1.08
C ARG A 469 8.23 -12.46 -1.92
N GLN A 470 9.25 -11.61 -1.85
CA GLN A 470 10.49 -11.78 -2.60
C GLN A 470 11.36 -12.92 -2.06
N VAL A 471 11.44 -13.11 -0.73
CA VAL A 471 12.13 -14.24 -0.08
C VAL A 471 11.49 -15.57 -0.48
N VAL A 472 10.17 -15.70 -0.42
CA VAL A 472 9.46 -16.92 -0.83
C VAL A 472 9.71 -17.25 -2.31
N ASN A 473 9.73 -16.24 -3.19
CA ASN A 473 10.05 -16.45 -4.60
C ASN A 473 11.52 -16.90 -4.82
N ASN A 474 12.47 -16.32 -4.08
CA ASN A 474 13.87 -16.74 -4.13
C ASN A 474 14.05 -18.17 -3.63
N TYR A 475 13.36 -18.53 -2.54
CA TYR A 475 13.32 -19.91 -2.03
C TYR A 475 12.78 -20.89 -3.08
N ALA A 476 11.68 -20.54 -3.75
CA ALA A 476 11.11 -21.36 -4.81
C ALA A 476 12.11 -21.56 -5.98
N VAL A 477 12.86 -20.53 -6.36
CA VAL A 477 13.93 -20.64 -7.37
C VAL A 477 14.99 -21.65 -6.95
N VAL A 478 15.49 -21.57 -5.72
CA VAL A 478 16.51 -22.48 -5.18
C VAL A 478 15.97 -23.91 -5.13
N ARG A 479 14.77 -24.12 -4.57
CA ARG A 479 14.15 -25.44 -4.46
C ARG A 479 13.85 -26.08 -5.81
N LEU A 480 13.56 -25.29 -6.85
CA LEU A 480 13.41 -25.83 -8.20
C LEU A 480 14.73 -26.40 -8.75
N GLY A 481 15.86 -25.76 -8.43
CA GLY A 481 17.20 -26.29 -8.72
C GLY A 481 17.51 -27.57 -7.94
N ASP A 482 17.11 -27.64 -6.67
CA ASP A 482 17.25 -28.84 -5.83
C ASP A 482 16.40 -30.00 -6.37
N LEU A 483 15.13 -29.73 -6.72
CA LEU A 483 14.22 -30.68 -7.35
C LEU A 483 14.80 -31.25 -8.64
N LYS A 484 15.36 -30.38 -9.49
CA LYS A 484 16.05 -30.80 -10.71
C LYS A 484 17.22 -31.75 -10.38
N THR A 485 18.04 -31.40 -9.40
CA THR A 485 19.20 -32.20 -8.99
C THR A 485 18.76 -33.57 -8.48
N ALA A 486 17.77 -33.63 -7.59
CA ALA A 486 17.21 -34.87 -7.07
C ALA A 486 16.57 -35.73 -8.18
N TYR A 487 15.87 -35.10 -9.13
CA TYR A 487 15.27 -35.78 -10.28
C TYR A 487 16.34 -36.41 -11.19
N ASP A 488 17.37 -35.65 -11.56
CA ASP A 488 18.47 -36.11 -12.41
C ASP A 488 19.28 -37.24 -11.73
N ALA A 489 19.46 -37.15 -10.40
CA ALA A 489 20.10 -38.17 -9.57
C ALA A 489 19.20 -39.40 -9.27
N LYS A 490 17.91 -39.30 -9.56
CA LYS A 490 16.87 -40.32 -9.25
C LYS A 490 16.70 -40.59 -7.76
N GLU A 491 16.87 -39.58 -6.92
CA GLU A 491 16.70 -39.63 -5.48
C GLU A 491 15.23 -39.41 -5.09
N ILE A 492 14.40 -40.45 -5.21
CA ILE A 492 12.94 -40.31 -5.07
C ILE A 492 12.49 -39.74 -3.72
N ASP A 493 13.06 -40.19 -2.61
CA ASP A 493 12.65 -39.73 -1.27
C ASP A 493 13.01 -38.24 -1.05
N ASN A 494 14.17 -37.83 -1.58
CA ASN A 494 14.61 -36.43 -1.55
C ASN A 494 13.71 -35.57 -2.46
N PHE A 495 13.41 -36.04 -3.67
CA PHE A 495 12.51 -35.35 -4.60
C PHE A 495 11.12 -35.11 -3.99
N LYS A 496 10.55 -36.10 -3.30
CA LYS A 496 9.25 -35.96 -2.63
C LYS A 496 9.27 -34.89 -1.54
N SER A 497 10.29 -34.90 -0.69
CA SER A 497 10.48 -33.89 0.36
C SER A 497 10.59 -32.48 -0.23
N LEU A 498 11.43 -32.31 -1.25
CA LEU A 498 11.62 -31.02 -1.94
C LEU A 498 10.36 -30.55 -2.67
N LYS A 499 9.57 -31.48 -3.20
CA LYS A 499 8.29 -31.18 -3.85
C LYS A 499 7.29 -30.63 -2.85
N GLU A 500 7.16 -31.26 -1.68
CA GLU A 500 6.30 -30.77 -0.61
C GLU A 500 6.72 -29.36 -0.16
N GLN A 501 8.03 -29.13 0.02
CA GLN A 501 8.57 -27.81 0.35
C GLN A 501 8.26 -26.76 -0.72
N TYR A 502 8.45 -27.08 -2.01
CA TYR A 502 8.17 -26.16 -3.11
C TYR A 502 6.68 -25.80 -3.19
N LEU A 503 5.78 -26.78 -3.04
CA LEU A 503 4.33 -26.53 -3.06
C LEU A 503 3.87 -25.75 -1.82
N ASN A 504 4.47 -26.00 -0.66
CA ASN A 504 4.23 -25.23 0.56
C ASN A 504 4.68 -23.76 0.40
N ALA A 505 5.78 -23.51 -0.32
CA ALA A 505 6.20 -22.14 -0.62
C ALA A 505 5.15 -21.39 -1.48
N ILE A 506 4.45 -22.08 -2.39
CA ILE A 506 3.34 -21.48 -3.16
C ILE A 506 2.16 -21.14 -2.25
N ASP A 507 1.81 -22.03 -1.31
CA ASP A 507 0.77 -21.75 -0.31
C ASP A 507 1.15 -20.57 0.58
N LEU A 508 2.40 -20.52 1.05
CA LEU A 508 2.88 -19.45 1.89
C LEU A 508 2.93 -18.11 1.13
N LEU A 509 3.27 -18.13 -0.17
CA LEU A 509 3.17 -16.95 -1.02
C LEU A 509 1.73 -16.41 -1.07
N ASN A 510 0.74 -17.30 -1.15
CA ASN A 510 -0.69 -16.92 -1.09
C ASN A 510 -1.02 -16.24 0.24
N GLU A 511 -0.58 -16.80 1.37
CA GLU A 511 -0.80 -16.22 2.70
C GLU A 511 -0.11 -14.85 2.87
N VAL A 512 1.14 -14.70 2.40
CA VAL A 512 1.86 -13.42 2.36
C VAL A 512 1.05 -12.38 1.60
N CYS A 513 0.56 -12.72 0.41
CA CYS A 513 -0.26 -11.80 -0.38
C CYS A 513 -1.60 -11.45 0.29
N GLY A 514 -2.14 -12.35 1.12
CA GLY A 514 -3.35 -12.12 1.93
C GLY A 514 -3.23 -11.00 2.97
N THR A 515 -2.02 -10.53 3.26
CA THR A 515 -1.78 -9.44 4.23
C THR A 515 -1.88 -8.04 3.64
N GLN A 516 -2.00 -7.88 2.31
CA GLN A 516 -2.09 -6.56 1.67
C GLN A 516 -3.27 -6.44 0.71
N GLN A 517 -4.00 -5.32 0.81
CA GLN A 517 -5.27 -5.10 0.11
C GLN A 517 -5.13 -5.17 -1.42
N ASP A 518 -4.08 -4.56 -1.98
CA ASP A 518 -3.84 -4.52 -3.43
C ASP A 518 -3.22 -5.82 -3.98
N LEU A 519 -3.04 -6.84 -3.14
CA LEU A 519 -2.57 -8.18 -3.50
C LEU A 519 -3.68 -9.23 -3.44
N LEU A 520 -4.95 -8.83 -3.40
CA LEU A 520 -6.10 -9.74 -3.37
C LEU A 520 -6.80 -9.83 -4.73
N ILE A 521 -7.03 -11.03 -5.24
CA ILE A 521 -7.86 -11.19 -6.46
C ILE A 521 -9.30 -10.74 -6.19
N GLY A 522 -9.75 -10.97 -4.97
CA GLY A 522 -11.05 -10.54 -4.48
C GLY A 522 -11.24 -9.03 -4.59
N GLU A 523 -10.21 -8.24 -4.31
CA GLU A 523 -10.27 -6.79 -4.44
C GLU A 523 -10.18 -6.34 -5.91
N TRP A 524 -9.25 -6.88 -6.69
CA TRP A 524 -9.09 -6.52 -8.11
C TRP A 524 -10.38 -6.73 -8.91
N VAL A 525 -10.93 -7.95 -8.88
CA VAL A 525 -12.19 -8.27 -9.57
C VAL A 525 -13.39 -7.68 -8.83
N GLY A 526 -13.29 -7.55 -7.51
CA GLY A 526 -14.30 -6.92 -6.67
C GLY A 526 -14.61 -5.48 -7.06
N ARG A 527 -13.61 -4.70 -7.47
CA ARG A 527 -13.83 -3.34 -8.01
C ARG A 527 -14.68 -3.36 -9.28
N ALA A 528 -14.48 -4.34 -10.15
CA ALA A 528 -15.31 -4.52 -11.35
C ALA A 528 -16.78 -4.84 -10.99
N VAL A 529 -16.96 -5.70 -9.98
CA VAL A 529 -18.28 -6.03 -9.40
C VAL A 529 -18.96 -4.81 -8.80
N ASP A 530 -18.22 -3.99 -8.05
CA ASP A 530 -18.75 -2.80 -7.40
C ASP A 530 -19.18 -1.77 -8.45
N TRP A 531 -18.39 -1.55 -9.50
CA TRP A 531 -18.78 -0.74 -10.66
C TRP A 531 -20.07 -1.21 -11.32
N ALA A 532 -20.19 -2.51 -11.58
CA ALA A 532 -21.39 -3.07 -12.20
C ALA A 532 -22.63 -2.84 -11.31
N LYS A 533 -22.48 -2.97 -9.99
CA LYS A 533 -23.57 -2.73 -9.01
C LYS A 533 -23.93 -1.25 -8.92
N ASP A 534 -22.95 -0.37 -8.81
CA ASP A 534 -23.15 1.08 -8.64
C ASP A 534 -23.80 1.71 -9.87
N THR A 535 -23.52 1.14 -11.05
CA THR A 535 -24.14 1.56 -12.32
C THR A 535 -25.45 0.84 -12.62
N ASN A 536 -25.92 -0.07 -11.75
CA ASN A 536 -27.09 -0.92 -11.97
C ASN A 536 -27.04 -1.63 -13.35
N SER A 537 -25.88 -2.19 -13.66
CA SER A 537 -25.63 -2.97 -14.87
C SER A 537 -26.51 -4.22 -14.93
N ASP A 538 -26.83 -4.66 -16.14
CA ASP A 538 -27.50 -5.95 -16.36
C ASP A 538 -26.53 -7.13 -16.19
N ASP A 539 -27.06 -8.36 -16.19
CA ASP A 539 -26.29 -9.58 -15.97
C ASP A 539 -25.14 -9.73 -17.00
N PHE A 540 -25.35 -9.30 -18.26
CA PHE A 540 -24.31 -9.36 -19.29
C PHE A 540 -23.16 -8.40 -18.99
N ALA A 541 -23.45 -7.14 -18.66
CA ALA A 541 -22.44 -6.16 -18.33
C ALA A 541 -21.71 -6.52 -17.03
N TYR A 542 -22.42 -7.07 -16.05
CA TYR A 542 -21.83 -7.61 -14.81
C TYR A 542 -20.79 -8.70 -15.10
N ASP A 543 -21.18 -9.74 -15.83
CA ASP A 543 -20.29 -10.86 -16.18
C ASP A 543 -19.13 -10.39 -17.06
N SER A 544 -19.40 -9.50 -18.03
CA SER A 544 -18.38 -8.96 -18.93
C SER A 544 -17.27 -8.24 -18.18
N MET A 545 -17.59 -7.40 -17.19
CA MET A 545 -16.58 -6.70 -16.37
C MET A 545 -15.70 -7.68 -15.59
N ILE A 546 -16.29 -8.71 -14.99
CA ILE A 546 -15.56 -9.76 -14.27
C ILE A 546 -14.63 -10.52 -15.23
N ILE A 547 -15.14 -10.92 -16.39
CA ILE A 547 -14.38 -11.62 -17.43
C ILE A 547 -13.20 -10.76 -17.88
N ASN A 548 -13.41 -9.47 -18.18
CA ASN A 548 -12.36 -8.54 -18.56
C ASN A 548 -11.27 -8.43 -17.47
N ALA A 549 -11.68 -8.25 -16.21
CA ALA A 549 -10.76 -8.13 -15.07
C ALA A 549 -9.86 -9.36 -14.92
N LYS A 550 -10.43 -10.57 -15.02
CA LYS A 550 -9.70 -11.84 -14.90
C LYS A 550 -8.84 -12.14 -16.13
N THR A 551 -9.34 -11.84 -17.33
CA THR A 551 -8.64 -12.13 -18.60
C THR A 551 -7.37 -11.31 -18.70
N LEU A 552 -7.41 -10.01 -18.35
CA LEU A 552 -6.24 -9.11 -18.43
C LEU A 552 -5.00 -9.68 -17.72
N ILE A 553 -5.18 -10.23 -16.52
CA ILE A 553 -4.08 -10.70 -15.65
C ILE A 553 -3.72 -12.17 -15.85
N THR A 554 -4.29 -12.85 -16.86
CA THR A 554 -4.05 -14.26 -17.15
C THR A 554 -3.65 -14.47 -18.62
N VAL A 555 -4.61 -14.82 -19.47
CA VAL A 555 -4.43 -15.06 -20.91
C VAL A 555 -4.35 -13.77 -21.72
N TRP A 556 -4.47 -12.61 -21.04
CA TRP A 556 -4.50 -11.26 -21.56
C TRP A 556 -5.69 -10.97 -22.47
N ALA A 557 -5.84 -11.67 -23.60
CA ALA A 557 -7.07 -11.76 -24.37
C ALA A 557 -7.08 -13.07 -25.18
N PRO A 558 -8.25 -13.72 -25.43
CA PRO A 558 -8.33 -15.10 -25.91
C PRO A 558 -7.64 -15.43 -27.24
N SER A 559 -7.34 -14.43 -28.07
CA SER A 559 -6.72 -14.61 -29.39
C SER A 559 -5.31 -14.00 -29.50
N THR A 560 -4.72 -13.57 -28.38
CA THR A 560 -3.42 -12.91 -28.37
C THR A 560 -2.27 -13.86 -28.09
N THR A 561 -1.05 -13.42 -28.39
CA THR A 561 0.19 -14.10 -28.00
C THR A 561 0.73 -13.64 -26.64
N LEU A 562 -0.07 -12.91 -25.85
CA LEU A 562 0.34 -12.22 -24.62
C LEU A 562 -0.01 -13.01 -23.34
N GLY A 563 -0.16 -14.33 -23.45
CA GLY A 563 -0.35 -15.18 -22.27
C GLY A 563 0.74 -14.90 -21.23
N THR A 564 0.32 -14.74 -19.97
CA THR A 564 1.14 -14.34 -18.80
C THR A 564 1.86 -13.00 -18.89
N TYR A 565 1.50 -12.09 -19.81
CA TYR A 565 2.18 -10.79 -19.89
C TYR A 565 2.00 -9.94 -18.61
N ALA A 566 0.79 -9.96 -18.04
CA ALA A 566 0.37 -9.18 -16.87
C ALA A 566 0.05 -10.07 -15.67
N TYR A 567 0.87 -11.11 -15.44
CA TYR A 567 0.65 -12.06 -14.35
C TYR A 567 0.72 -11.36 -12.99
N ARG A 568 -0.04 -11.88 -12.02
CA ARG A 568 -0.10 -11.32 -10.66
C ARG A 568 0.18 -12.38 -9.61
N ASN A 569 0.84 -12.01 -8.52
CA ASN A 569 0.84 -12.80 -7.28
C ASN A 569 -0.31 -12.29 -6.40
N TYR A 570 -1.55 -12.57 -6.83
CA TYR A 570 -2.72 -12.27 -6.04
C TYR A 570 -3.16 -13.47 -5.21
N GLU A 571 -3.47 -13.22 -3.95
CA GLU A 571 -4.09 -14.19 -3.08
C GLU A 571 -5.38 -14.72 -3.73
N GLY A 572 -5.63 -16.02 -3.58
CA GLY A 572 -6.65 -16.80 -4.27
C GLY A 572 -6.14 -17.34 -5.61
N MET A 573 -5.75 -16.44 -6.51
CA MET A 573 -5.26 -16.80 -7.86
C MET A 573 -4.00 -17.68 -7.81
N ILE A 574 -3.09 -17.43 -6.86
CA ILE A 574 -1.86 -18.22 -6.70
C ILE A 574 -2.18 -19.71 -6.53
N ASN A 575 -3.18 -20.03 -5.71
CA ASN A 575 -3.58 -21.41 -5.44
C ASN A 575 -4.46 -22.00 -6.54
N ASP A 576 -5.39 -21.22 -7.09
CA ASP A 576 -6.34 -21.72 -8.09
C ASP A 576 -5.72 -21.92 -9.48
N ILE A 577 -4.60 -21.23 -9.76
CA ILE A 577 -3.94 -21.28 -11.07
C ILE A 577 -2.53 -21.87 -10.95
N TYR A 578 -1.62 -21.17 -10.27
CA TYR A 578 -0.20 -21.52 -10.32
C TYR A 578 0.09 -22.82 -9.59
N LYS A 579 -0.46 -23.00 -8.39
CA LYS A 579 -0.28 -24.24 -7.62
C LYS A 579 -0.82 -25.45 -8.37
N VAL A 580 -1.99 -25.34 -9.00
CA VAL A 580 -2.61 -26.44 -9.78
C VAL A 580 -1.68 -26.92 -10.89
N ILE A 581 -1.06 -25.97 -11.61
CA ILE A 581 -0.13 -26.27 -12.71
C ILE A 581 1.15 -26.92 -12.20
N TRP A 582 1.76 -26.36 -11.16
CA TRP A 582 2.99 -26.90 -10.56
C TRP A 582 2.77 -28.28 -9.93
N GLN A 583 1.65 -28.47 -9.22
CA GLN A 583 1.29 -29.76 -8.63
C GLN A 583 1.21 -30.85 -9.70
N ALA A 584 0.46 -30.62 -10.78
CA ALA A 584 0.30 -31.60 -11.85
C ALA A 584 1.64 -31.96 -12.52
N TYR A 585 2.53 -30.97 -12.70
CA TYR A 585 3.85 -31.18 -13.27
C TYR A 585 4.77 -31.99 -12.34
N LEU A 586 4.79 -31.67 -11.04
CA LEU A 586 5.63 -32.36 -10.06
C LEU A 586 5.09 -33.75 -9.71
N ASP A 587 3.76 -33.95 -9.72
CA ASP A 587 3.13 -35.28 -9.65
C ASP A 587 3.58 -36.17 -10.81
N GLN A 588 3.54 -35.64 -12.04
CA GLN A 588 4.01 -36.37 -13.21
C GLN A 588 5.50 -36.72 -13.10
N SER A 589 6.32 -35.79 -12.64
CA SER A 589 7.76 -36.00 -12.46
C SER A 589 8.04 -37.09 -11.41
N GLU A 590 7.31 -37.08 -10.29
CA GLU A 590 7.38 -38.13 -9.26
C GLU A 590 7.01 -39.50 -9.84
N GLU A 591 5.90 -39.61 -10.57
CA GLU A 591 5.47 -40.87 -11.18
C GLU A 591 6.48 -41.44 -12.18
N ILE A 592 7.16 -40.58 -12.94
CA ILE A 592 8.23 -40.99 -13.84
C ILE A 592 9.41 -41.58 -13.06
N LEU A 593 9.79 -40.98 -11.93
CA LEU A 593 10.83 -41.53 -11.06
C LEU A 593 10.42 -42.87 -10.44
N GLU A 594 9.17 -43.00 -9.98
CA GLU A 594 8.68 -44.22 -9.32
C GLU A 594 8.42 -45.39 -10.28
N PHE A 595 7.78 -45.11 -11.42
CA PHE A 595 7.22 -46.13 -12.31
C PHE A 595 7.87 -46.17 -13.70
N GLY A 596 8.70 -45.18 -14.04
CA GLY A 596 9.28 -45.03 -15.38
C GLY A 596 8.29 -44.51 -16.43
N SER A 597 7.10 -44.08 -16.03
CA SER A 597 6.06 -43.55 -16.91
C SER A 597 5.07 -42.66 -16.16
N ALA A 598 4.62 -41.58 -16.80
CA ALA A 598 3.55 -40.71 -16.32
C ALA A 598 2.15 -41.36 -16.43
N LYS A 599 1.30 -41.10 -15.44
CA LYS A 599 -0.15 -41.36 -15.42
C LYS A 599 -0.96 -40.07 -15.27
N THR A 600 -0.42 -39.09 -14.56
CA THR A 600 -0.99 -37.76 -14.38
C THR A 600 -0.80 -36.94 -15.66
N ASN A 601 -1.87 -36.29 -16.12
CA ASN A 601 -1.83 -35.41 -17.28
C ASN A 601 -1.35 -34.02 -16.86
N LEU A 602 -0.55 -33.38 -17.71
CA LEU A 602 -0.21 -31.97 -17.52
C LEU A 602 -1.45 -31.11 -17.69
N VAL A 603 -1.50 -30.02 -16.92
CA VAL A 603 -2.56 -29.00 -17.01
C VAL A 603 -2.15 -27.96 -18.05
N ASN A 604 -3.04 -27.66 -18.99
CA ASN A 604 -2.83 -26.57 -19.93
C ASN A 604 -3.22 -25.23 -19.27
N TYR A 605 -2.28 -24.29 -19.18
CA TYR A 605 -2.51 -22.98 -18.55
C TYR A 605 -3.70 -22.24 -19.14
N HIS A 606 -3.79 -22.17 -20.48
CA HIS A 606 -4.87 -21.44 -21.15
C HIS A 606 -6.23 -22.06 -20.82
N ASP A 607 -6.37 -23.39 -20.92
CA ASP A 607 -7.64 -24.07 -20.59
C ASP A 607 -8.01 -23.90 -19.11
N LEU A 608 -7.04 -23.97 -18.19
CA LEU A 608 -7.27 -23.72 -16.76
C LEU A 608 -7.77 -22.30 -16.52
N CYS A 609 -7.07 -21.29 -17.05
CA CYS A 609 -7.44 -19.89 -16.91
C CYS A 609 -8.82 -19.61 -17.53
N MET A 610 -9.13 -20.14 -18.72
CA MET A 610 -10.44 -19.92 -19.33
C MET A 610 -11.58 -20.54 -18.50
N ASN A 611 -11.37 -21.71 -17.90
CA ASN A 611 -12.36 -22.29 -16.97
C ASN A 611 -12.51 -21.43 -15.71
N TRP A 612 -11.41 -20.95 -15.15
CA TRP A 612 -11.39 -20.07 -13.97
C TRP A 612 -12.00 -18.68 -14.23
N ILE A 613 -11.82 -18.14 -15.43
CA ILE A 613 -12.42 -16.88 -15.88
C ILE A 613 -13.94 -16.99 -15.92
N TYR A 614 -14.48 -18.05 -16.53
CA TYR A 614 -15.92 -18.27 -16.69
C TYR A 614 -16.60 -18.96 -15.52
N GLU A 615 -15.85 -19.32 -14.48
CA GLU A 615 -16.45 -19.77 -13.23
C GLU A 615 -17.23 -18.63 -12.59
N ASP A 616 -18.42 -18.97 -12.07
CA ASP A 616 -19.29 -18.04 -11.36
C ASP A 616 -18.54 -17.41 -10.18
N TRP A 617 -18.43 -16.09 -10.23
CA TRP A 617 -17.71 -15.29 -9.25
C TRP A 617 -18.16 -15.58 -7.81
N ASP A 618 -19.47 -15.76 -7.60
CA ASP A 618 -20.03 -15.95 -6.26
C ASP A 618 -19.68 -17.34 -5.67
N LEU A 619 -19.26 -18.30 -6.51
CA LEU A 619 -18.83 -19.62 -6.06
C LEU A 619 -17.35 -19.66 -5.63
N GLN A 620 -16.53 -18.75 -6.15
CA GLN A 620 -15.10 -18.72 -5.86
C GLN A 620 -14.79 -18.14 -4.48
N ASN A 621 -15.69 -17.32 -3.93
CA ASN A 621 -15.66 -16.85 -2.54
C ASN A 621 -14.31 -16.23 -2.10
N TYR A 622 -13.74 -15.37 -2.94
CA TYR A 622 -12.49 -14.68 -2.63
C TYR A 622 -12.65 -13.63 -1.53
N GLN A 623 -11.61 -13.47 -0.72
CA GLN A 623 -11.58 -12.42 0.30
C GLN A 623 -11.49 -11.04 -0.32
N ARG A 624 -12.33 -10.12 0.18
CA ARG A 624 -12.37 -8.72 -0.25
C ARG A 624 -11.47 -7.79 0.56
N TYR A 625 -11.00 -8.21 1.73
CA TYR A 625 -10.24 -7.37 2.65
C TYR A 625 -9.04 -8.13 3.18
N ALA A 626 -7.88 -7.49 3.17
CA ALA A 626 -6.65 -8.09 3.66
C ALA A 626 -6.60 -8.07 5.20
N ASP A 627 -5.99 -9.09 5.79
CA ASP A 627 -5.65 -9.08 7.21
C ASP A 627 -4.23 -8.51 7.40
N ASN A 628 -4.15 -7.18 7.41
CA ASN A 628 -2.91 -6.45 7.68
C ASN A 628 -2.75 -6.11 9.18
N SER A 629 -3.34 -6.91 10.09
CA SER A 629 -3.13 -6.73 11.53
C SER A 629 -1.69 -7.07 11.91
N PRO A 630 -1.09 -6.39 12.92
CA PRO A 630 0.22 -6.76 13.44
C PRO A 630 0.30 -8.25 13.83
N GLU A 631 -0.76 -8.81 14.42
CA GLU A 631 -0.77 -10.20 14.86
C GLU A 631 -0.70 -11.20 13.69
N ASN A 632 -1.49 -10.96 12.64
CA ASN A 632 -1.48 -11.81 11.46
C ASN A 632 -0.16 -11.69 10.69
N VAL A 633 0.31 -10.46 10.45
CA VAL A 633 1.58 -10.23 9.74
C VAL A 633 2.75 -10.85 10.49
N LYS A 634 2.77 -10.77 11.84
CA LYS A 634 3.79 -11.44 12.68
C LYS A 634 3.78 -12.96 12.47
N THR A 635 2.59 -13.56 12.48
CA THR A 635 2.43 -15.01 12.28
C THR A 635 2.95 -15.43 10.90
N VAL A 636 2.64 -14.67 9.85
CA VAL A 636 3.07 -15.00 8.47
C VAL A 636 4.58 -14.83 8.31
N VAL A 637 5.20 -13.77 8.85
CA VAL A 637 6.65 -13.58 8.74
C VAL A 637 7.45 -14.65 9.49
N GLU A 638 6.99 -15.07 10.67
CA GLU A 638 7.60 -16.19 11.39
C GLU A 638 7.57 -17.47 10.56
N ARG A 639 6.48 -17.73 9.85
CA ARG A 639 6.40 -18.88 8.94
C ARG A 639 7.35 -18.74 7.76
N VAL A 640 7.46 -17.57 7.14
CA VAL A 640 8.40 -17.34 6.02
C VAL A 640 9.85 -17.59 6.46
N ILE A 641 10.26 -17.03 7.60
CA ILE A 641 11.61 -17.23 8.15
C ILE A 641 11.88 -18.72 8.41
N ASN A 642 10.92 -19.44 9.01
CA ASN A 642 11.11 -20.83 9.39
C ASN A 642 10.99 -21.84 8.23
N GLU A 643 10.12 -21.57 7.26
CA GLU A 643 9.74 -22.55 6.21
C GLU A 643 10.43 -22.25 4.86
N CYS A 644 10.85 -20.99 4.61
CA CYS A 644 11.41 -20.54 3.35
C CYS A 644 12.86 -20.05 3.43
N SER A 645 13.70 -20.73 4.23
CA SER A 645 15.14 -20.44 4.28
C SER A 645 15.96 -21.23 3.25
N THR A 646 16.88 -20.54 2.58
CA THR A 646 17.86 -21.15 1.67
C THR A 646 19.16 -21.57 2.36
N TYR A 647 19.33 -21.21 3.64
CA TYR A 647 20.47 -21.66 4.44
C TYR A 647 20.49 -23.18 4.57
N VAL A 648 21.66 -23.76 4.28
CA VAL A 648 21.96 -25.13 4.71
C VAL A 648 22.58 -25.02 6.09
N GLU A 649 21.79 -25.26 7.13
CA GLU A 649 22.26 -25.26 8.51
C GLU A 649 23.44 -26.24 8.64
N VAL A 650 24.63 -25.73 8.89
CA VAL A 650 25.78 -26.55 9.30
C VAL A 650 25.57 -26.81 10.79
N PRO A 651 25.34 -28.06 11.24
CA PRO A 651 25.01 -28.35 12.64
C PRO A 651 26.05 -27.81 13.63
N GLU A 652 27.31 -27.73 13.20
CA GLU A 652 28.41 -27.16 13.97
C GLU A 652 28.29 -25.63 14.14
N ASN A 653 27.57 -24.91 13.28
CA ASN A 653 27.36 -23.47 13.43
C ASN A 653 26.20 -23.13 14.37
N VAL A 654 25.36 -24.11 14.75
CA VAL A 654 24.26 -23.89 15.69
C VAL A 654 24.80 -23.45 17.05
N GLY A 655 24.43 -22.24 17.47
CA GLY A 655 24.92 -21.60 18.69
C GLY A 655 26.34 -21.02 18.58
N ASN A 656 26.91 -20.91 17.38
CA ASN A 656 28.22 -20.28 17.16
C ASN A 656 28.11 -18.75 17.33
N ILE A 657 28.45 -18.24 18.51
CA ILE A 657 28.39 -16.80 18.83
C ILE A 657 29.47 -15.96 18.10
N ALA A 658 30.44 -16.61 17.45
CA ALA A 658 31.45 -15.95 16.65
C ALA A 658 31.05 -15.78 15.17
N LEU A 659 29.97 -16.41 14.71
CA LEU A 659 29.53 -16.39 13.32
C LEU A 659 29.28 -14.95 12.83
N GLU A 660 29.85 -14.60 11.67
CA GLU A 660 29.76 -13.32 10.96
C GLU A 660 30.13 -12.07 11.78
N LYS A 661 30.77 -12.26 12.94
CA LYS A 661 31.29 -11.18 13.77
C LYS A 661 32.47 -10.46 13.13
N GLU A 662 32.70 -9.22 13.54
CA GLU A 662 33.81 -8.43 13.01
C GLU A 662 35.15 -9.12 13.31
N VAL A 663 35.94 -9.34 12.25
CA VAL A 663 37.26 -9.97 12.34
C VAL A 663 38.35 -9.00 11.93
N PHE A 664 39.32 -8.83 12.83
CA PHE A 664 40.57 -8.14 12.55
C PHE A 664 41.70 -9.15 12.37
N ALA A 665 42.41 -9.11 11.24
CA ALA A 665 43.69 -9.79 11.07
C ALA A 665 44.83 -8.78 11.03
N ASN A 666 45.97 -9.13 11.63
CA ASN A 666 47.18 -8.29 11.49
C ASN A 666 47.92 -8.48 10.15
N GLN A 667 47.63 -9.58 9.45
CA GLN A 667 48.18 -9.98 8.17
C GLN A 667 47.14 -10.85 7.46
N GLU A 668 46.96 -10.66 6.16
CA GLU A 668 46.13 -11.54 5.33
C GLU A 668 46.61 -11.50 3.87
N ARG A 669 46.22 -12.52 3.09
CA ARG A 669 46.57 -12.64 1.68
C ARG A 669 45.33 -12.61 0.77
N PRO A 670 45.00 -11.44 0.19
CA PRO A 670 43.85 -11.31 -0.72
C PRO A 670 43.93 -12.22 -1.96
N ASP A 671 45.13 -12.56 -2.44
CA ASP A 671 45.37 -13.34 -3.67
C ASP A 671 45.75 -14.82 -3.41
N SER A 672 45.33 -15.41 -2.28
CA SER A 672 45.80 -16.75 -1.87
C SER A 672 45.44 -17.85 -2.90
N PRO A 673 46.44 -18.55 -3.50
CA PRO A 673 46.18 -19.64 -4.43
C PRO A 673 45.58 -20.85 -3.72
N GLY A 674 44.33 -21.19 -4.05
CA GLY A 674 43.62 -22.34 -3.46
C GLY A 674 42.54 -21.98 -2.45
N ALA A 675 42.38 -20.69 -2.10
CA ALA A 675 41.20 -20.16 -1.42
C ALA A 675 40.20 -19.65 -2.47
N PRO A 676 39.01 -20.26 -2.62
CA PRO A 676 37.94 -19.66 -3.41
C PRO A 676 37.61 -18.29 -2.81
N GLY A 677 37.82 -17.21 -3.56
CA GLY A 677 37.52 -15.85 -3.10
C GLY A 677 38.62 -15.10 -2.33
N GLY A 678 39.84 -15.65 -2.18
CA GLY A 678 40.94 -14.97 -1.46
C GLY A 678 41.04 -15.36 0.02
N GLY A 679 42.21 -15.14 0.64
CA GLY A 679 42.53 -15.59 2.00
C GLY A 679 42.22 -14.56 3.09
N TYR A 680 40.98 -14.09 3.15
CA TYR A 680 40.53 -12.98 4.01
C TYR A 680 40.23 -13.38 5.46
N ALA A 681 40.38 -12.44 6.38
CA ALA A 681 40.07 -12.63 7.80
C ALA A 681 38.61 -13.00 8.06
N THR A 682 37.66 -12.45 7.29
CA THR A 682 36.22 -12.73 7.41
C THR A 682 35.88 -14.21 7.16
N ASN A 683 36.73 -14.95 6.46
CA ASN A 683 36.51 -16.37 6.20
C ASN A 683 36.70 -17.25 7.44
N VAL A 684 37.16 -16.72 8.57
CA VAL A 684 37.36 -17.53 9.79
C VAL A 684 36.08 -17.72 10.59
N ASN A 685 35.01 -17.02 10.24
CA ASN A 685 33.75 -17.11 10.94
C ASN A 685 32.55 -16.92 10.01
N ASP A 686 32.71 -17.19 8.72
CA ASP A 686 31.62 -17.16 7.73
C ASP A 686 30.75 -18.43 7.77
N GLY A 687 31.11 -19.40 8.62
CA GLY A 687 30.41 -20.66 8.75
C GLY A 687 30.70 -21.66 7.63
N ILE A 688 31.60 -21.34 6.70
CA ILE A 688 31.89 -22.11 5.49
C ILE A 688 33.28 -22.72 5.60
N VAL A 689 33.37 -24.01 5.92
CA VAL A 689 34.65 -24.70 6.05
C VAL A 689 35.42 -24.92 4.74
N ASP A 690 34.90 -24.45 3.60
CA ASP A 690 35.59 -24.50 2.30
C ASP A 690 36.40 -23.23 2.00
N THR A 691 36.15 -22.12 2.71
CA THR A 691 36.97 -20.91 2.68
C THR A 691 38.07 -21.01 3.77
N TYR A 692 39.03 -20.07 3.76
CA TYR A 692 39.99 -19.92 4.85
C TYR A 692 40.64 -18.53 4.86
N TRP A 693 41.10 -18.09 6.03
CA TRP A 693 42.06 -17.00 6.20
C TRP A 693 43.49 -17.48 5.96
N ASP A 694 44.29 -16.71 5.23
CA ASP A 694 45.72 -16.94 4.99
C ASP A 694 46.56 -15.87 5.69
N GLY A 695 46.90 -16.14 6.95
CA GLY A 695 47.80 -15.33 7.76
C GLY A 695 49.26 -15.59 7.42
N ILE A 696 49.79 -14.93 6.38
CA ILE A 696 51.18 -15.07 5.93
C ILE A 696 52.18 -14.85 7.07
N ALA A 697 53.23 -15.68 7.19
CA ALA A 697 54.46 -15.32 7.91
C ALA A 697 55.69 -16.15 7.42
N TRP A 698 56.83 -15.59 6.97
CA TRP A 698 57.88 -15.06 7.86
C TRP A 698 59.04 -14.51 7.01
N ASN A 699 59.22 -13.19 7.00
CA ASN A 699 60.59 -12.62 6.88
C ASN A 699 61.33 -12.67 8.23
N GLY A 700 60.73 -13.26 9.28
CA GLY A 700 61.34 -13.35 10.62
C GLY A 700 60.76 -12.43 11.70
N GLU A 701 59.86 -11.49 11.37
CA GLU A 701 59.59 -10.34 12.24
C GLU A 701 58.15 -10.22 12.80
N VAL A 702 57.14 -10.87 12.22
CA VAL A 702 55.72 -10.70 12.64
C VAL A 702 55.00 -12.05 12.71
N THR A 703 54.36 -12.33 13.85
CA THR A 703 53.51 -13.51 14.07
C THR A 703 52.07 -13.22 13.63
N PRO A 704 51.43 -14.06 12.79
CA PRO A 704 50.08 -13.81 12.30
C PRO A 704 49.04 -14.10 13.40
N TYR A 705 48.02 -13.25 13.49
CA TYR A 705 46.91 -13.42 14.42
C TYR A 705 45.62 -12.80 13.87
N ILE A 706 44.50 -13.36 14.34
CA ILE A 706 43.14 -12.81 14.16
C ILE A 706 42.54 -12.45 15.52
N ILE A 707 41.63 -11.49 15.52
CA ILE A 707 40.77 -11.11 16.64
C ILE A 707 39.33 -11.09 16.13
N ILE A 708 38.43 -11.80 16.79
CA ILE A 708 36.99 -11.69 16.58
C ILE A 708 36.41 -10.84 17.72
N ASP A 709 35.68 -9.78 17.39
CA ASP A 709 34.86 -9.03 18.35
C ASP A 709 33.43 -9.60 18.37
N LEU A 710 33.06 -10.27 19.46
CA LEU A 710 31.73 -10.84 19.65
C LEU A 710 30.65 -9.75 19.82
N GLY A 711 31.03 -8.48 19.94
CA GLY A 711 30.15 -7.32 20.12
C GLY A 711 29.66 -7.12 21.56
N LYS A 712 29.51 -8.21 22.32
CA LYS A 712 29.05 -8.23 23.72
C LYS A 712 29.91 -9.12 24.61
N ASP A 713 29.67 -9.08 25.92
CA ASP A 713 30.32 -9.95 26.89
C ASP A 713 29.61 -11.33 26.95
N TYR A 714 30.38 -12.41 26.85
CA TYR A 714 29.89 -13.78 26.91
C TYR A 714 30.62 -14.59 27.97
N LEU A 715 29.92 -15.57 28.55
CA LEU A 715 30.49 -16.73 29.24
C LEU A 715 30.78 -17.81 28.20
N ILE A 716 32.04 -17.94 27.79
CA ILE A 716 32.46 -18.91 26.79
C ILE A 716 32.61 -20.29 27.43
N ASP A 717 31.86 -21.27 26.94
CA ASP A 717 31.97 -22.68 27.37
C ASP A 717 32.69 -23.56 26.36
N ARG A 718 32.78 -23.15 25.09
CA ARG A 718 33.44 -23.94 24.05
C ARG A 718 34.01 -23.07 22.94
N MET A 719 35.17 -23.45 22.42
CA MET A 719 35.72 -22.94 21.16
C MET A 719 36.13 -24.09 20.26
N ASN A 720 35.97 -23.94 18.94
CA ASN A 720 36.41 -24.92 17.95
C ASN A 720 37.23 -24.22 16.87
N VAL A 721 38.44 -24.70 16.61
CA VAL A 721 39.34 -24.16 15.59
C VAL A 721 39.50 -25.17 14.48
N VAL A 722 39.03 -24.84 13.28
CA VAL A 722 39.25 -25.63 12.08
C VAL A 722 40.39 -25.00 11.30
N ASN A 723 41.54 -25.66 11.26
CA ASN A 723 42.62 -25.29 10.34
C ASN A 723 42.46 -26.02 9.00
N TYR A 724 43.17 -25.56 7.97
CA TYR A 724 43.23 -26.27 6.69
C TYR A 724 43.77 -27.70 6.89
N TYR A 725 43.09 -28.70 6.31
CA TYR A 725 43.42 -30.11 6.43
C TYR A 725 43.61 -30.78 5.06
N ASP A 726 44.62 -31.64 4.95
CA ASP A 726 44.88 -32.49 3.77
C ASP A 726 45.32 -33.93 4.15
N GLY A 727 45.18 -34.26 5.45
CA GLY A 727 45.62 -35.52 6.04
C GLY A 727 47.11 -35.58 6.42
N LYS A 728 47.92 -34.55 6.18
CA LYS A 728 49.36 -34.50 6.54
C LYS A 728 49.78 -33.23 7.28
N ARG A 729 49.10 -32.12 7.04
CA ARG A 729 49.42 -30.80 7.60
C ARG A 729 48.99 -30.69 9.06
N TYR A 730 49.74 -29.92 9.86
CA TYR A 730 49.42 -29.62 11.26
C TYR A 730 49.91 -28.21 11.63
N TYR A 731 49.33 -27.65 12.69
CA TYR A 731 49.57 -26.27 13.13
C TYR A 731 49.80 -26.21 14.64
N ASP A 732 50.57 -25.21 15.08
CA ASP A 732 50.60 -24.77 16.48
C ASP A 732 50.02 -23.37 16.58
N TYR A 733 49.23 -23.10 17.60
CA TYR A 733 48.64 -21.79 17.86
C TYR A 733 48.29 -21.61 19.33
N ASP A 734 48.11 -20.36 19.73
CA ASP A 734 47.62 -19.98 21.05
C ASP A 734 46.26 -19.27 20.92
N LEU A 735 45.34 -19.57 21.83
CA LEU A 735 44.04 -18.90 21.95
C LEU A 735 44.01 -18.00 23.18
N TYR A 736 43.53 -16.78 22.99
CA TYR A 736 43.36 -15.77 24.02
C TYR A 736 41.94 -15.21 24.01
N VAL A 737 41.52 -14.68 25.15
CA VAL A 737 40.29 -13.90 25.30
C VAL A 737 40.57 -12.56 25.97
N SER A 738 39.67 -11.60 25.76
CA SER A 738 39.70 -10.29 26.43
C SER A 738 38.29 -9.70 26.56
N LYS A 739 38.09 -8.80 27.54
CA LYS A 739 36.89 -7.95 27.63
C LYS A 739 37.08 -6.57 27.01
N ASP A 740 38.31 -6.10 26.92
CA ASP A 740 38.68 -4.71 26.62
C ASP A 740 39.59 -4.57 25.38
N ASN A 741 39.96 -5.69 24.74
CA ASN A 741 40.93 -5.76 23.63
C ASN A 741 42.37 -5.34 24.01
N GLU A 742 42.63 -5.06 25.30
CA GLU A 742 43.91 -4.60 25.82
C GLU A 742 44.57 -5.66 26.71
N THR A 743 43.79 -6.23 27.63
CA THR A 743 44.20 -7.25 28.60
C THR A 743 43.79 -8.63 28.10
N TRP A 744 44.80 -9.47 27.83
CA TRP A 744 44.58 -10.79 27.22
C TRP A 744 44.86 -11.94 28.17
N GLN A 745 43.88 -12.83 28.32
CA GLN A 745 44.02 -14.09 29.04
C GLN A 745 44.22 -15.23 28.04
N LYS A 746 45.30 -15.98 28.15
CA LYS A 746 45.48 -17.21 27.37
C LYS A 746 44.57 -18.30 27.92
N VAL A 747 43.73 -18.89 27.07
CA VAL A 747 42.71 -19.88 27.48
C VAL A 747 42.99 -21.29 26.97
N ALA A 748 43.63 -21.40 25.81
CA ALA A 748 43.94 -22.67 25.19
C ALA A 748 45.15 -22.54 24.25
N ASN A 749 45.67 -23.69 23.80
CA ASN A 749 46.70 -23.75 22.77
C ASN A 749 46.74 -25.12 22.12
N ARG A 750 47.28 -25.17 20.89
CA ARG A 750 47.74 -26.38 20.22
C ARG A 750 49.27 -26.35 20.18
N LYS A 751 49.92 -27.37 20.75
CA LYS A 751 51.37 -27.57 20.73
C LYS A 751 51.66 -29.06 20.60
N GLU A 752 51.95 -29.52 19.39
CA GLU A 752 52.22 -30.94 19.10
C GLU A 752 53.62 -31.14 18.50
N THR A 753 54.18 -32.33 18.69
CA THR A 753 55.51 -32.67 18.14
C THR A 753 55.36 -33.16 16.70
N TYR A 754 56.32 -32.81 15.83
CA TYR A 754 56.33 -33.16 14.40
C TYR A 754 55.88 -34.60 14.12
N GLY A 755 54.72 -34.75 13.45
CA GLY A 755 54.25 -36.01 12.85
C GLY A 755 53.22 -36.85 13.62
N GLU A 756 52.70 -36.39 14.77
CA GLU A 756 51.82 -37.21 15.63
C GLU A 756 50.30 -36.91 15.50
N ALA A 757 49.87 -35.74 15.01
CA ALA A 757 48.45 -35.42 14.80
C ALA A 757 48.18 -34.36 13.69
N PRO A 758 47.72 -34.75 12.48
CA PRO A 758 47.32 -33.80 11.44
C PRO A 758 46.07 -33.00 11.83
N SER A 759 45.83 -31.85 11.19
CA SER A 759 44.58 -31.10 11.33
C SER A 759 43.38 -31.92 10.85
N LEU A 760 42.27 -31.81 11.58
CA LEU A 760 41.06 -32.57 11.35
C LEU A 760 40.00 -31.70 10.67
N VAL A 761 39.15 -32.33 9.85
CA VAL A 761 37.97 -31.66 9.26
C VAL A 761 37.01 -31.14 10.33
N THR A 762 36.96 -31.79 11.49
CA THR A 762 36.15 -31.38 12.64
C THR A 762 36.79 -30.26 13.49
N GLY A 763 38.01 -29.85 13.17
CA GLY A 763 38.79 -28.92 13.99
C GLY A 763 39.22 -29.47 15.36
N ASP A 764 39.88 -28.62 16.14
CA ASP A 764 40.23 -28.85 17.53
C ASP A 764 39.21 -28.16 18.44
N THR A 765 38.59 -28.92 19.33
CA THR A 765 37.59 -28.40 20.27
C THR A 765 38.20 -28.22 21.65
N TYR A 766 37.98 -27.04 22.23
CA TYR A 766 38.35 -26.65 23.58
C TYR A 766 37.09 -26.38 24.38
N GLU A 767 36.88 -27.13 25.46
CA GLU A 767 35.77 -26.90 26.39
C GLU A 767 36.28 -26.20 27.65
N PHE A 768 35.51 -25.25 28.13
CA PHE A 768 35.75 -24.45 29.32
C PHE A 768 34.62 -24.71 30.32
N SER A 769 34.91 -24.66 31.62
CA SER A 769 33.85 -24.71 32.63
C SER A 769 32.99 -23.44 32.53
N ALA A 770 31.66 -23.60 32.59
CA ALA A 770 30.63 -22.59 32.30
C ALA A 770 30.67 -21.28 33.15
N ASP A 771 31.68 -21.11 34.00
CA ASP A 771 31.78 -20.02 34.97
C ASP A 771 33.13 -19.28 34.90
N GLN A 772 34.05 -19.67 34.00
CA GLN A 772 35.46 -19.27 34.10
C GLN A 772 35.98 -18.32 33.02
N ILE A 773 35.39 -18.33 31.82
CA ILE A 773 35.91 -17.56 30.69
C ILE A 773 34.89 -16.50 30.29
N THR A 774 35.12 -15.27 30.75
CA THR A 774 34.36 -14.10 30.31
C THR A 774 35.12 -13.38 29.20
N ALA A 775 34.48 -13.18 28.05
CA ALA A 775 35.13 -12.58 26.88
C ALA A 775 34.15 -11.78 26.01
N ARG A 776 34.65 -10.69 25.43
CA ARG A 776 34.08 -10.04 24.24
C ARG A 776 34.95 -10.29 23.02
N TYR A 777 36.27 -10.38 23.18
CA TYR A 777 37.21 -10.59 22.10
C TYR A 777 37.85 -11.97 22.20
N ILE A 778 37.94 -12.67 21.06
CA ILE A 778 38.67 -13.94 20.93
C ILE A 778 39.85 -13.70 19.99
N LYS A 779 41.05 -14.13 20.38
CA LYS A 779 42.26 -13.97 19.58
C LYS A 779 42.97 -15.30 19.36
N LEU A 780 43.24 -15.61 18.09
CA LEU A 780 44.05 -16.77 17.70
C LEU A 780 45.39 -16.27 17.17
N VAL A 781 46.48 -16.76 17.77
CA VAL A 781 47.86 -16.44 17.37
C VAL A 781 48.50 -17.67 16.75
N GLY A 782 48.78 -17.62 15.44
CA GLY A 782 49.41 -18.71 14.71
C GLY A 782 50.91 -18.79 14.98
N LEU A 783 51.40 -19.94 15.46
CA LEU A 783 52.79 -20.13 15.88
C LEU A 783 53.59 -20.98 14.89
N TYR A 784 52.97 -21.97 14.26
CA TYR A 784 53.64 -22.89 13.34
C TYR A 784 52.66 -23.53 12.35
N ASN A 785 53.18 -23.87 11.17
CA ASN A 785 52.53 -24.68 10.14
C ASN A 785 53.59 -25.62 9.54
N SER A 786 53.25 -26.90 9.38
CA SER A 786 54.20 -27.92 8.90
C SER A 786 54.47 -27.94 7.39
N ALA A 787 53.64 -27.29 6.57
CA ALA A 787 53.74 -27.36 5.11
C ALA A 787 54.40 -26.13 4.46
N ASN A 788 54.12 -24.93 4.98
CA ASN A 788 54.60 -23.67 4.40
C ASN A 788 54.54 -22.52 5.42
N GLU A 789 54.85 -21.31 4.97
CA GLU A 789 54.92 -20.07 5.75
C GLU A 789 53.55 -19.46 6.10
N GLY A 790 52.46 -19.76 5.39
CA GLY A 790 51.15 -19.20 5.73
C GLY A 790 50.48 -19.93 6.90
N PHE A 791 49.73 -19.21 7.73
CA PHE A 791 48.91 -19.78 8.79
C PHE A 791 47.44 -19.80 8.34
N HIS A 792 46.80 -20.98 8.32
CA HIS A 792 45.50 -21.13 7.66
C HIS A 792 44.41 -21.55 8.65
N VAL A 793 43.37 -20.74 8.76
CA VAL A 793 42.18 -21.02 9.60
C VAL A 793 40.98 -21.03 8.68
N LYS A 794 40.30 -22.18 8.60
CA LYS A 794 39.03 -22.34 7.90
C LYS A 794 37.87 -21.82 8.73
N GLU A 795 37.89 -22.03 10.03
CA GLU A 795 36.82 -21.59 10.93
C GLU A 795 37.34 -21.46 12.37
N LEU A 796 36.83 -20.48 13.11
CA LEU A 796 36.98 -20.27 14.54
C LEU A 796 35.59 -20.05 15.14
N ARG A 797 35.03 -21.13 15.68
CA ARG A 797 33.71 -21.11 16.33
C ARG A 797 33.86 -20.87 17.83
N ALA A 798 32.90 -20.16 18.41
CA ALA A 798 32.78 -19.99 19.86
C ALA A 798 31.34 -20.27 20.28
N TYR A 799 31.15 -20.79 21.48
CA TYR A 799 29.84 -21.07 22.05
C TYR A 799 29.84 -20.63 23.51
N GLY A 800 28.68 -20.17 23.96
CA GLY A 800 28.54 -19.64 25.29
C GLY A 800 27.25 -18.85 25.44
N ASN A 801 27.00 -18.41 26.67
CA ASN A 801 25.83 -17.61 26.99
C ASN A 801 26.22 -16.14 27.11
N GLU A 802 25.39 -15.25 26.55
CA GLU A 802 25.54 -13.81 26.77
C GLU A 802 25.47 -13.52 28.27
N ILE A 803 26.35 -12.64 28.77
CA ILE A 803 26.24 -12.13 30.13
C ILE A 803 25.13 -11.10 30.16
N THR A 804 24.04 -11.43 30.85
CA THR A 804 22.86 -10.56 30.91
C THR A 804 23.08 -9.36 31.84
N ASP A 805 22.72 -8.17 31.37
CA ASP A 805 22.76 -6.92 32.12
C ASP A 805 21.41 -6.66 32.80
N LYS A 806 21.42 -6.64 34.15
CA LYS A 806 20.24 -6.38 34.98
C LYS A 806 20.18 -4.95 35.53
N THR A 807 21.06 -4.05 35.08
CA THR A 807 21.21 -2.71 35.66
C THR A 807 19.94 -1.87 35.52
N ALA A 808 19.33 -1.84 34.33
CA ALA A 808 18.10 -1.10 34.08
C ALA A 808 16.90 -1.65 34.89
N LEU A 809 16.71 -2.97 34.87
CA LEU A 809 15.69 -3.65 35.66
C LEU A 809 15.85 -3.37 37.16
N LYS A 810 17.10 -3.32 37.66
CA LYS A 810 17.37 -2.97 39.07
C LYS A 810 16.93 -1.55 39.41
N ILE A 811 17.21 -0.58 38.54
CA ILE A 811 16.81 0.82 38.75
C ILE A 811 15.28 0.94 38.76
N ALA A 812 14.60 0.32 37.79
CA ALA A 812 13.13 0.31 37.73
C ALA A 812 12.51 -0.34 38.97
N LEU A 813 13.07 -1.48 39.42
CA LEU A 813 12.63 -2.15 40.64
C LEU A 813 12.82 -1.29 41.89
N ASP A 814 13.93 -0.56 42.00
CA ASP A 814 14.16 0.33 43.15
C ASP A 814 13.13 1.45 43.21
N LEU A 815 12.72 2.00 42.05
CA LEU A 815 11.65 2.99 41.97
C LEU A 815 10.28 2.37 42.26
N ALA A 816 9.96 1.23 41.64
CA ALA A 816 8.67 0.56 41.81
C ALA A 816 8.44 0.03 43.24
N ASN A 817 9.49 -0.45 43.90
CA ASN A 817 9.42 -0.90 45.30
C ASN A 817 9.27 0.26 46.29
N ALA A 818 9.51 1.51 45.87
CA ALA A 818 9.24 2.69 46.68
C ALA A 818 7.76 3.12 46.68
N ILE A 819 6.95 2.61 45.73
CA ILE A 819 5.52 2.92 45.59
C ILE A 819 4.71 1.99 46.51
N THR A 820 3.97 2.59 47.44
CA THR A 820 3.21 1.89 48.48
C THR A 820 1.76 1.61 48.05
N ASP A 821 1.05 0.73 48.77
CA ASP A 821 -0.39 0.51 48.52
C ASP A 821 -1.24 1.77 48.74
N GLU A 822 -0.78 2.72 49.57
CA GLU A 822 -1.45 4.01 49.78
C GLU A 822 -1.32 4.93 48.55
N ASP A 823 -0.16 4.90 47.87
CA ASP A 823 0.08 5.66 46.63
C ASP A 823 -0.82 5.17 45.48
N LEU A 824 -1.24 3.90 45.51
CA LEU A 824 -2.09 3.28 44.50
C LEU A 824 -3.59 3.47 44.74
N GLU A 825 -4.01 4.03 45.89
CA GLU A 825 -5.43 4.10 46.27
C GLU A 825 -6.28 4.93 45.28
N ASN A 826 -5.67 5.92 44.64
CA ASN A 826 -6.34 6.83 43.71
C ASN A 826 -6.15 6.47 42.23
N VAL A 827 -5.32 5.46 41.95
CA VAL A 827 -5.08 4.96 40.60
C VAL A 827 -6.24 4.04 40.18
N VAL A 828 -6.52 3.96 38.88
CA VAL A 828 -7.47 3.01 38.30
C VAL A 828 -7.11 1.58 38.76
N LYS A 829 -8.11 0.79 39.16
CA LYS A 829 -7.89 -0.53 39.77
C LYS A 829 -7.12 -1.49 38.86
N ALA A 830 -7.50 -1.56 37.58
CA ALA A 830 -6.79 -2.40 36.61
C ALA A 830 -5.29 -2.03 36.49
N VAL A 831 -4.98 -0.74 36.55
CA VAL A 831 -3.60 -0.23 36.51
C VAL A 831 -2.86 -0.57 37.80
N ALA A 832 -3.49 -0.38 38.96
CA ALA A 832 -2.89 -0.73 40.25
C ALA A 832 -2.60 -2.23 40.37
N ASP A 833 -3.50 -3.08 39.87
CA ASP A 833 -3.33 -4.54 39.83
C ASP A 833 -2.21 -4.94 38.85
N GLU A 834 -2.16 -4.33 37.66
CA GLU A 834 -1.09 -4.56 36.68
C GLU A 834 0.28 -4.10 37.20
N PHE A 835 0.36 -2.93 37.83
CA PHE A 835 1.60 -2.45 38.45
C PHE A 835 2.11 -3.42 39.52
N LYS A 836 1.23 -3.97 40.35
CA LYS A 836 1.61 -4.98 41.35
C LYS A 836 2.11 -6.26 40.68
N ALA A 837 1.41 -6.75 39.66
CA ALA A 837 1.79 -7.95 38.93
C ALA A 837 3.14 -7.79 38.21
N ALA A 838 3.33 -6.68 37.49
CA ALA A 838 4.57 -6.35 36.79
C ALA A 838 5.75 -6.20 37.76
N ARG A 839 5.53 -5.58 38.93
CA ARG A 839 6.56 -5.46 39.98
C ARG A 839 6.93 -6.83 40.56
N ASP A 840 5.96 -7.70 40.79
CA ASP A 840 6.22 -9.04 41.35
C ASP A 840 6.97 -9.92 40.33
N GLU A 841 6.60 -9.87 39.05
CA GLU A 841 7.31 -10.54 37.96
C GLU A 841 8.73 -10.00 37.80
N ALA A 842 8.91 -8.68 37.76
CA ALA A 842 10.22 -8.05 37.67
C ALA A 842 11.13 -8.48 38.83
N ASN A 843 10.61 -8.57 40.05
CA ASN A 843 11.34 -9.10 41.19
C ASN A 843 11.72 -10.59 41.01
N ALA A 844 10.85 -11.40 40.42
CA ALA A 844 11.13 -12.80 40.13
C ALA A 844 12.24 -12.97 39.08
N VAL A 845 12.15 -12.23 37.95
CA VAL A 845 13.14 -12.25 36.86
C VAL A 845 14.49 -11.70 37.33
N TYR A 846 14.50 -10.62 38.12
CA TYR A 846 15.74 -10.06 38.67
C TYR A 846 16.48 -11.08 39.55
N ASN A 847 15.76 -11.86 40.36
CA ASN A 847 16.34 -12.88 41.24
C ASN A 847 16.64 -14.22 40.54
N ASN A 848 16.17 -14.44 39.32
CA ASN A 848 16.48 -15.63 38.54
C ASN A 848 17.89 -15.53 37.94
N ALA A 849 18.84 -16.33 38.44
CA ALA A 849 20.23 -16.34 37.95
C ALA A 849 20.36 -16.82 36.49
N SER A 850 19.35 -17.49 35.95
CA SER A 850 19.31 -18.01 34.58
C SER A 850 18.39 -17.20 33.66
N ALA A 851 17.93 -16.01 34.10
CA ALA A 851 17.07 -15.18 33.27
C ALA A 851 17.79 -14.73 31.98
N THR A 852 17.10 -14.86 30.84
CA THR A 852 17.61 -14.39 29.55
C THR A 852 17.57 -12.85 29.49
N GLN A 853 18.36 -12.23 28.59
CA GLN A 853 18.31 -10.77 28.43
C GLN A 853 16.93 -10.31 27.97
N GLU A 854 16.26 -11.12 27.16
CA GLU A 854 14.88 -10.89 26.72
C GLU A 854 13.91 -10.91 27.89
N GLU A 855 13.97 -11.92 28.78
CA GLU A 855 13.14 -11.96 29.99
C GLU A 855 13.39 -10.73 30.89
N ILE A 856 14.64 -10.29 31.01
CA ILE A 856 15.04 -9.11 31.79
C ILE A 856 14.50 -7.82 31.15
N ASN A 857 14.58 -7.69 29.84
CA ASN A 857 14.07 -6.53 29.09
C ASN A 857 12.54 -6.50 29.16
N ASN A 858 11.87 -7.63 28.89
CA ASN A 858 10.41 -7.74 28.96
C ASN A 858 9.89 -7.39 30.36
N ALA A 859 10.55 -7.86 31.41
CA ALA A 859 10.21 -7.52 32.78
C ALA A 859 10.43 -6.02 33.08
N PHE A 860 11.47 -5.42 32.52
CA PHE A 860 11.72 -3.98 32.64
C PHE A 860 10.66 -3.18 31.90
N ASP A 861 10.36 -3.51 30.64
CA ASP A 861 9.42 -2.80 29.78
C ASP A 861 7.99 -2.88 30.33
N ARG A 862 7.58 -4.07 30.80
CA ARG A 862 6.30 -4.27 31.47
C ARG A 862 6.20 -3.43 32.74
N LEU A 863 7.24 -3.45 33.58
CA LEU A 863 7.29 -2.66 34.82
C LEU A 863 7.28 -1.15 34.53
N ALA A 864 8.07 -0.68 33.56
CA ALA A 864 8.14 0.71 33.15
C ALA A 864 6.80 1.20 32.57
N SER A 865 6.15 0.39 31.75
CA SER A 865 4.82 0.66 31.22
C SER A 865 3.79 0.75 32.34
N ALA A 866 3.79 -0.20 33.27
CA ALA A 866 2.90 -0.17 34.41
C ALA A 866 3.14 1.01 35.36
N MET A 867 4.40 1.43 35.53
CA MET A 867 4.77 2.65 36.26
C MET A 867 4.26 3.91 35.55
N HIS A 868 4.36 4.00 34.23
CA HIS A 868 3.85 5.11 33.45
C HIS A 868 2.32 5.20 33.53
N MET A 869 1.63 4.06 33.57
CA MET A 869 0.18 4.02 33.70
C MET A 869 -0.32 4.54 35.07
N LEU A 870 0.52 4.68 36.09
CA LEU A 870 0.08 5.15 37.41
C LEU A 870 -0.52 6.57 37.41
N ASP A 871 -0.32 7.34 36.33
CA ASP A 871 -0.98 8.64 36.13
C ASP A 871 -2.48 8.52 35.82
N PHE A 872 -2.99 7.33 35.47
CA PHE A 872 -4.40 7.07 35.26
C PHE A 872 -5.15 6.94 36.59
N VAL A 873 -5.69 8.06 37.07
CA VAL A 873 -6.47 8.14 38.31
C VAL A 873 -7.96 7.88 38.10
N LYS A 874 -8.61 7.28 39.10
CA LYS A 874 -10.07 7.01 39.09
C LYS A 874 -10.88 8.32 39.09
N GLY A 875 -11.96 8.38 38.30
CA GLY A 875 -12.85 9.54 38.26
C GLY A 875 -13.72 9.70 39.50
N ASP A 876 -14.00 10.94 39.92
CA ASP A 876 -14.97 11.27 40.98
C ASP A 876 -16.40 11.15 40.47
N LYS A 877 -17.07 10.07 40.88
CA LYS A 877 -18.44 9.73 40.47
C LYS A 877 -19.54 10.37 41.31
N THR A 878 -19.20 11.23 42.26
CA THR A 878 -20.17 11.79 43.22
C THR A 878 -21.30 12.54 42.52
N ALA A 879 -20.97 13.39 41.54
CA ALA A 879 -21.95 14.17 40.79
C ALA A 879 -22.84 13.30 39.88
N LEU A 880 -22.22 12.33 39.19
CA LEU A 880 -22.92 11.35 38.35
C LEU A 880 -23.93 10.54 39.15
N LYS A 881 -23.51 9.99 40.30
CA LYS A 881 -24.40 9.23 41.18
C LYS A 881 -25.57 10.05 41.69
N ALA A 882 -25.31 11.28 42.14
CA ALA A 882 -26.34 12.17 42.64
C ALA A 882 -27.39 12.51 41.56
N PHE A 883 -27.00 12.58 40.29
CA PHE A 883 -27.92 12.85 39.19
C PHE A 883 -28.70 11.60 38.76
N ILE A 884 -28.04 10.44 38.67
CA ILE A 884 -28.69 9.13 38.47
C ILE A 884 -29.81 8.95 39.50
N ASP A 885 -29.51 9.17 40.79
CA ASP A 885 -30.49 9.01 41.88
C ASP A 885 -31.71 9.92 41.75
N LYS A 886 -31.53 11.13 41.19
CA LYS A 886 -32.62 12.08 40.96
C LYS A 886 -33.53 11.67 39.81
N VAL A 887 -32.98 11.08 38.76
CA VAL A 887 -33.71 10.83 37.51
C VAL A 887 -34.20 9.37 37.37
N SER A 888 -33.70 8.46 38.20
CA SER A 888 -34.10 7.04 38.20
C SER A 888 -35.57 6.79 38.61
N GLY A 889 -36.24 7.79 39.19
CA GLY A 889 -37.63 7.71 39.62
C GLY A 889 -38.65 8.24 38.62
N LEU A 890 -38.24 8.61 37.40
CA LEU A 890 -39.16 9.09 36.37
C LEU A 890 -39.99 7.92 35.81
N GLU A 891 -41.26 8.18 35.48
CA GLU A 891 -42.20 7.17 34.98
C GLU A 891 -42.36 7.35 33.46
N ALA A 892 -42.06 6.30 32.70
CA ALA A 892 -42.02 6.33 31.23
C ALA A 892 -43.34 6.79 30.58
N ASP A 893 -44.47 6.38 31.17
CA ASP A 893 -45.83 6.64 30.67
C ASP A 893 -46.26 8.10 30.76
N LYS A 894 -45.46 8.97 31.39
CA LYS A 894 -45.68 10.42 31.41
C LYS A 894 -45.04 11.16 30.24
N TYR A 895 -44.11 10.52 29.53
CA TYR A 895 -43.27 11.16 28.51
C TYR A 895 -43.49 10.57 27.12
N THR A 896 -43.25 11.36 26.09
CA THR A 896 -43.31 10.87 24.71
C THR A 896 -42.15 9.91 24.45
N GLU A 897 -42.44 8.77 23.83
CA GLU A 897 -41.47 7.69 23.56
C GLU A 897 -40.21 8.22 22.84
N ALA A 898 -40.37 9.09 21.85
CA ALA A 898 -39.28 9.71 21.09
C ALA A 898 -38.23 10.45 21.93
N THR A 899 -38.62 10.96 23.11
CA THR A 899 -37.69 11.63 24.04
C THR A 899 -37.33 10.76 25.23
N TRP A 900 -38.18 9.79 25.56
CA TRP A 900 -37.95 8.85 26.66
C TRP A 900 -36.85 7.85 26.31
N THR A 901 -36.85 7.29 25.10
CA THR A 901 -35.86 6.29 24.68
C THR A 901 -34.43 6.83 24.78
N PRO A 902 -34.07 8.00 24.19
CA PRO A 902 -32.72 8.55 24.34
C PRO A 902 -32.32 8.88 25.79
N PHE A 903 -33.27 9.29 26.63
CA PHE A 903 -33.02 9.53 28.05
C PHE A 903 -32.76 8.22 28.81
N ASN A 904 -33.56 7.18 28.56
CA ASN A 904 -33.38 5.88 29.19
C ASN A 904 -32.05 5.25 28.78
N ASP A 905 -31.66 5.36 27.51
CA ASP A 905 -30.36 4.88 27.02
C ASP A 905 -29.20 5.61 27.72
N ALA A 906 -29.26 6.95 27.82
CA ALA A 906 -28.28 7.73 28.55
C ALA A 906 -28.22 7.36 30.04
N LEU A 907 -29.36 7.04 30.67
CA LEU A 907 -29.42 6.59 32.06
C LEU A 907 -28.80 5.19 32.23
N VAL A 908 -28.99 4.28 31.28
CA VAL A 908 -28.33 2.97 31.27
C VAL A 908 -26.83 3.14 31.17
N THR A 909 -26.34 3.94 30.21
CA THR A 909 -24.91 4.27 30.07
C THR A 909 -24.34 4.88 31.35
N ALA A 910 -25.05 5.82 31.97
CA ALA A 910 -24.65 6.42 33.23
C ALA A 910 -24.53 5.42 34.38
N ASN A 911 -25.45 4.46 34.48
CA ASN A 911 -25.36 3.39 35.48
C ASN A 911 -24.16 2.47 35.21
N ASN A 912 -23.84 2.18 33.96
CA ASN A 912 -22.68 1.36 33.60
C ASN A 912 -21.36 2.06 34.00
N VAL A 913 -21.18 3.32 33.61
CA VAL A 913 -19.99 4.13 33.96
C VAL A 913 -19.90 4.34 35.48
N TYR A 914 -21.02 4.51 36.18
CA TYR A 914 -21.02 4.58 37.64
C TYR A 914 -20.47 3.29 38.28
N ASN A 915 -20.86 2.13 37.77
CA ASN A 915 -20.45 0.83 38.30
C ASN A 915 -19.06 0.36 37.84
N ASP A 916 -18.48 0.99 36.81
CA ASP A 916 -17.16 0.62 36.30
C ASP A 916 -16.01 1.08 37.20
N GLU A 917 -15.39 0.18 37.95
CA GLU A 917 -14.27 0.49 38.86
C GLU A 917 -13.06 1.15 38.17
N ASN A 918 -12.98 1.14 36.83
CA ASN A 918 -11.89 1.72 36.04
C ASN A 918 -12.23 3.06 35.37
N ALA A 919 -13.45 3.56 35.50
CA ALA A 919 -13.85 4.79 34.82
C ALA A 919 -13.01 6.01 35.23
N MET A 920 -12.45 6.70 34.24
CA MET A 920 -11.64 7.91 34.40
C MET A 920 -12.52 9.17 34.52
N GLN A 921 -11.94 10.28 34.98
CA GLN A 921 -12.69 11.53 35.19
C GLN A 921 -13.36 12.05 33.91
N GLU A 922 -12.70 11.93 32.75
CA GLU A 922 -13.24 12.38 31.48
C GLU A 922 -14.51 11.59 31.07
N GLU A 923 -14.49 10.27 31.26
CA GLU A 923 -15.64 9.39 30.99
C GLU A 923 -16.81 9.71 31.93
N VAL A 924 -16.52 9.96 33.21
CA VAL A 924 -17.52 10.36 34.20
C VAL A 924 -18.15 11.71 33.84
N ASP A 925 -17.34 12.70 33.42
CA ASP A 925 -17.79 14.03 33.05
C ASP A 925 -18.62 14.03 31.76
N ALA A 926 -18.16 13.30 30.73
CA ALA A 926 -18.87 13.14 29.47
C ALA A 926 -20.25 12.48 29.70
N THR A 927 -20.27 11.37 30.44
CA THR A 927 -21.49 10.63 30.76
C THR A 927 -22.47 11.47 31.59
N TYR A 928 -21.96 12.25 32.54
CA TYR A 928 -22.76 13.19 33.30
C TYR A 928 -23.43 14.23 32.39
N LYS A 929 -22.66 14.82 31.46
CA LYS A 929 -23.17 15.82 30.50
C LYS A 929 -24.22 15.24 29.57
N GLU A 930 -24.02 14.02 29.07
CA GLU A 930 -24.98 13.33 28.20
C GLU A 930 -26.29 13.04 28.92
N LEU A 931 -26.23 12.46 30.13
CA LEU A 931 -27.41 12.18 30.94
C LEU A 931 -28.19 13.46 31.27
N VAL A 932 -27.50 14.54 31.62
CA VAL A 932 -28.11 15.86 31.86
C VAL A 932 -28.79 16.38 30.59
N THR A 933 -28.14 16.26 29.44
CA THR A 933 -28.67 16.75 28.15
C THR A 933 -29.92 15.98 27.75
N ALA A 934 -29.89 14.65 27.84
CA ALA A 934 -31.04 13.81 27.53
C ALA A 934 -32.22 14.08 28.48
N PHE A 935 -31.94 14.28 29.77
CA PHE A 935 -32.95 14.67 30.76
C PHE A 935 -33.61 16.03 30.40
N LEU A 936 -32.84 17.03 29.97
CA LEU A 936 -33.37 18.33 29.54
C LEU A 936 -34.25 18.24 28.27
N ASN A 937 -34.08 17.19 27.48
CA ASN A 937 -34.83 16.96 26.24
C ASN A 937 -36.13 16.17 26.43
N LEU A 938 -36.42 15.64 27.62
CA LEU A 938 -37.68 14.97 27.92
C LEU A 938 -38.90 15.85 27.65
N ARG A 939 -39.95 15.28 27.06
CA ARG A 939 -41.24 15.95 26.79
C ARG A 939 -42.40 15.10 27.30
N LEU A 940 -43.38 15.74 27.96
CA LEU A 940 -44.58 15.08 28.47
C LEU A 940 -45.56 14.74 27.34
N ILE A 941 -46.36 13.68 27.51
CA ILE A 941 -47.46 13.35 26.60
C ILE A 941 -48.54 14.46 26.69
N PRO A 942 -48.96 15.07 25.58
CA PRO A 942 -50.01 16.10 25.59
C PRO A 942 -51.41 15.50 25.83
N ASP A 943 -52.25 16.21 26.60
CA ASP A 943 -53.67 15.87 26.79
C ASP A 943 -54.49 16.34 25.57
N LYS A 944 -55.00 15.38 24.81
CA LYS A 944 -55.79 15.58 23.58
C LYS A 944 -57.30 15.43 23.77
N SER A 945 -57.76 15.10 24.98
CA SER A 945 -59.16 14.74 25.26
C SER A 945 -60.16 15.82 24.80
N LEU A 946 -59.88 17.08 25.12
CA LEU A 946 -60.76 18.19 24.75
C LEU A 946 -60.74 18.52 23.24
N LEU A 947 -59.64 18.23 22.54
CA LEU A 947 -59.56 18.37 21.09
C LEU A 947 -60.37 17.28 20.41
N GLU A 948 -60.27 16.04 20.91
CA GLU A 948 -61.04 14.88 20.43
C GLU A 948 -62.54 15.08 20.64
N ASP A 949 -62.98 15.54 21.82
CA ASP A 949 -64.37 15.90 22.09
C ASP A 949 -64.89 16.97 21.11
N LEU A 950 -64.06 17.95 20.78
CA LEU A 950 -64.42 19.04 19.88
C LEU A 950 -64.48 18.59 18.41
N ILE A 951 -63.59 17.68 17.99
CA ILE A 951 -63.63 17.00 16.69
C ILE A 951 -64.93 16.22 16.56
N ASN A 952 -65.26 15.38 17.56
CA ASN A 952 -66.50 14.61 17.60
C ASN A 952 -67.74 15.53 17.50
N LYS A 953 -67.71 16.67 18.21
CA LYS A 953 -68.76 17.69 18.12
C LYS A 953 -68.86 18.31 16.72
N ALA A 954 -67.73 18.63 16.09
CA ALA A 954 -67.69 19.22 14.74
C ALA A 954 -68.26 18.27 13.69
N GLU A 955 -67.91 16.98 13.75
CA GLU A 955 -68.39 15.94 12.85
C GLU A 955 -69.90 15.67 12.99
N GLY A 956 -70.44 15.89 14.19
CA GLY A 956 -71.88 15.78 14.46
C GLY A 956 -72.74 16.96 13.98
N LEU A 957 -72.14 18.02 13.42
CA LEU A 957 -72.91 19.20 12.96
C LEU A 957 -73.68 18.91 11.67
N ASN A 958 -74.96 19.30 11.63
CA ASN A 958 -75.74 19.29 10.38
C ASN A 958 -75.37 20.49 9.49
N LEU A 959 -74.30 20.34 8.72
CA LEU A 959 -73.72 21.40 7.88
C LEU A 959 -74.65 21.93 6.78
N ALA A 960 -75.73 21.22 6.43
CA ALA A 960 -76.72 21.66 5.43
C ALA A 960 -77.50 22.92 5.85
N SER A 961 -77.48 23.28 7.14
CA SER A 961 -78.19 24.45 7.70
C SER A 961 -77.39 25.76 7.59
N TYR A 962 -76.14 25.69 7.12
CA TYR A 962 -75.18 26.80 7.14
C TYR A 962 -74.69 27.19 5.74
N SER A 963 -74.11 28.38 5.62
CA SER A 963 -73.57 28.89 4.36
C SER A 963 -72.36 28.06 3.89
N LYS A 964 -72.20 27.89 2.58
CA LYS A 964 -71.07 27.15 2.00
C LYS A 964 -69.70 27.70 2.44
N ALA A 965 -69.58 29.03 2.59
CA ALA A 965 -68.32 29.67 2.94
C ALA A 965 -67.88 29.32 4.37
N THR A 966 -68.78 29.41 5.34
CA THR A 966 -68.46 29.10 6.74
C THR A 966 -68.29 27.60 7.00
N VAL A 967 -68.98 26.76 6.21
CA VAL A 967 -68.77 25.30 6.24
C VAL A 967 -67.37 24.92 5.80
N GLN A 968 -66.82 25.57 4.76
CA GLN A 968 -65.45 25.29 4.32
C GLN A 968 -64.41 25.60 5.41
N VAL A 969 -64.57 26.72 6.13
CA VAL A 969 -63.69 27.09 7.25
C VAL A 969 -63.71 26.04 8.36
N VAL A 970 -64.88 25.47 8.67
CA VAL A 970 -65.00 24.37 9.65
C VAL A 970 -64.31 23.11 9.14
N ASN A 971 -64.46 22.75 7.86
CA ASN A 971 -63.80 21.57 7.29
C ASN A 971 -62.28 21.69 7.33
N ASP A 972 -61.72 22.85 7.00
CA ASP A 972 -60.27 23.09 7.01
C ASP A 972 -59.72 23.02 8.44
N ALA A 973 -60.41 23.66 9.40
CA ALA A 973 -60.05 23.62 10.81
C ALA A 973 -60.17 22.20 11.40
N LEU A 974 -61.18 21.43 10.97
CA LEU A 974 -61.39 20.03 11.37
C LEU A 974 -60.29 19.11 10.83
N ALA A 975 -59.87 19.31 9.58
CA ALA A 975 -58.76 18.57 8.99
C ALA A 975 -57.45 18.81 9.76
N ASN A 976 -57.15 20.07 10.08
CA ASN A 976 -55.99 20.41 10.91
C ASN A 976 -56.08 19.80 12.32
N ALA A 977 -57.25 19.88 12.96
CA ALA A 977 -57.48 19.30 14.28
C ALA A 977 -57.26 17.78 14.29
N LYS A 978 -57.72 17.06 13.26
CA LYS A 978 -57.47 15.62 13.08
C LYS A 978 -56.00 15.30 12.88
N ASN A 979 -55.27 16.11 12.10
CA ASN A 979 -53.84 15.93 11.90
C ASN A 979 -53.06 16.10 13.21
N VAL A 980 -53.42 17.09 14.04
CA VAL A 980 -52.80 17.28 15.36
C VAL A 980 -53.19 16.17 16.35
N LEU A 981 -54.43 15.68 16.29
CA LEU A 981 -54.87 14.52 17.06
C LEU A 981 -54.03 13.27 16.72
N ALA A 982 -53.77 13.03 15.44
CA ALA A 982 -52.99 11.89 14.95
C ALA A 982 -51.47 12.04 15.11
N ASN A 983 -50.94 13.26 15.24
CA ASN A 983 -49.50 13.48 15.37
C ASN A 983 -49.01 13.13 16.79
N GLU A 984 -48.26 12.04 16.90
CA GLU A 984 -47.67 11.55 18.16
C GLU A 984 -46.65 12.53 18.77
N ASN A 985 -46.06 13.41 17.96
CA ASN A 985 -45.10 14.43 18.38
C ASN A 985 -45.72 15.82 18.61
N ALA A 986 -47.05 15.94 18.58
CA ALA A 986 -47.70 17.22 18.86
C ALA A 986 -47.36 17.73 20.27
N THR A 987 -47.11 19.02 20.43
CA THR A 987 -46.98 19.62 21.77
C THR A 987 -48.35 19.96 22.35
N GLN A 988 -48.46 20.14 23.66
CA GLN A 988 -49.72 20.63 24.27
C GLN A 988 -50.18 21.95 23.64
N LYS A 989 -49.23 22.82 23.24
CA LYS A 989 -49.52 24.07 22.56
C LYS A 989 -50.14 23.85 21.18
N ASP A 990 -49.70 22.84 20.43
CA ASP A 990 -50.29 22.50 19.12
C ASP A 990 -51.72 21.99 19.28
N VAL A 991 -51.95 21.14 20.29
CA VAL A 991 -53.27 20.63 20.66
C VAL A 991 -54.21 21.78 21.06
N ASP A 992 -53.76 22.69 21.92
CA ASP A 992 -54.53 23.86 22.37
C ASP A 992 -54.86 24.80 21.19
N ASN A 993 -53.90 25.03 20.29
CA ASN A 993 -54.09 25.86 19.10
C ASN A 993 -55.08 25.23 18.11
N ALA A 994 -54.95 23.94 17.85
CA ALA A 994 -55.88 23.20 16.99
C ALA A 994 -57.30 23.24 17.55
N LYS A 995 -57.44 23.03 18.87
CA LYS A 995 -58.72 23.13 19.58
C LYS A 995 -59.30 24.53 19.45
N ALA A 996 -58.53 25.58 19.76
CA ALA A 996 -59.00 26.96 19.67
C ALA A 996 -59.41 27.35 18.24
N THR A 997 -58.67 26.86 17.23
CA THR A 997 -58.96 27.11 15.82
C THR A 997 -60.26 26.45 15.39
N LEU A 998 -60.44 25.16 15.73
CA LEU A 998 -61.67 24.42 15.45
C LEU A 998 -62.87 25.01 16.20
N GLU A 999 -62.70 25.39 17.46
CA GLU A 999 -63.74 25.99 18.30
C GLU A 999 -64.20 27.33 17.71
N LYS A 1000 -63.25 28.16 17.29
CA LYS A 1000 -63.53 29.42 16.60
C LYS A 1000 -64.25 29.20 15.27
N ALA A 1001 -63.83 28.21 14.49
CA ALA A 1001 -64.46 27.90 13.21
C ALA A 1001 -65.92 27.46 13.40
N ILE A 1002 -66.19 26.55 14.35
CA ILE A 1002 -67.55 26.11 14.70
C ILE A 1002 -68.41 27.30 15.14
N ASN A 1003 -67.87 28.16 16.00
CA ASN A 1003 -68.59 29.34 16.51
C ASN A 1003 -68.83 30.42 15.44
N SER A 1004 -68.13 30.34 14.29
CA SER A 1004 -68.27 31.28 13.17
C SER A 1004 -69.19 30.76 12.07
N LEU A 1005 -69.92 29.66 12.31
CA LEU A 1005 -70.91 29.14 11.37
C LEU A 1005 -72.10 30.11 11.20
N GLU A 1006 -72.34 30.55 9.96
CA GLU A 1006 -73.46 31.43 9.62
C GLU A 1006 -74.62 30.63 9.02
N ALA A 1007 -75.79 30.73 9.64
CA ALA A 1007 -76.99 30.04 9.18
C ALA A 1007 -77.46 30.56 7.80
N ASN A 1008 -78.09 29.71 7.00
CA ASN A 1008 -78.76 30.14 5.78
C ASN A 1008 -80.04 30.92 6.13
N VAL A 1009 -79.99 32.26 6.27
CA VAL A 1009 -81.14 33.06 6.72
C VAL A 1009 -81.74 33.94 5.61
N ASN A 1010 -82.99 33.64 5.24
CA ASN A 1010 -83.97 34.60 4.74
C ASN A 1010 -84.45 35.47 5.92
N THR A 1011 -84.26 36.79 5.82
CA THR A 1011 -84.43 37.89 6.81
C THR A 1011 -85.89 38.22 7.21
N PRO A 1012 -86.20 39.20 8.12
CA PRO A 1012 -85.40 39.95 9.14
C PRO A 1012 -86.09 40.29 10.51
N ALA A 1013 -85.34 40.99 11.40
CA ALA A 1013 -85.67 41.85 12.58
C ALA A 1013 -85.90 41.14 13.94
N ASP A 1014 -85.47 41.63 15.12
CA ASP A 1014 -85.31 42.99 15.66
C ASP A 1014 -84.36 43.01 16.91
N ASN A 1015 -83.87 44.20 17.26
CA ASN A 1015 -82.93 44.54 18.34
C ASN A 1015 -83.54 44.43 19.76
N THR A 1016 -82.73 44.12 20.79
CA THR A 1016 -82.35 45.04 21.88
C THR A 1016 -81.79 44.37 23.17
N VAL A 1017 -80.66 44.93 23.63
CA VAL A 1017 -80.26 45.28 25.01
C VAL A 1017 -79.75 44.20 26.00
N SER A 1018 -78.68 44.62 26.67
CA SER A 1018 -77.86 44.05 27.73
C SER A 1018 -78.57 43.72 29.05
N VAL A 1019 -77.99 42.84 29.90
CA VAL A 1019 -77.79 43.00 31.37
C VAL A 1019 -76.89 41.88 31.95
N LYS A 1020 -75.79 42.33 32.58
CA LYS A 1020 -75.05 41.95 33.82
C LYS A 1020 -75.15 40.58 34.56
N THR A 1021 -73.96 40.26 35.09
CA THR A 1021 -73.55 39.76 36.44
C THR A 1021 -73.82 38.33 36.88
N GLY A 1022 -72.76 37.70 37.43
CA GLY A 1022 -72.86 36.61 38.40
C GLY A 1022 -71.57 35.81 38.55
N ASP A 1023 -70.67 36.27 39.41
CA ASP A 1023 -69.57 35.49 39.99
C ASP A 1023 -70.11 34.23 40.69
N GLU A 1024 -69.35 33.13 40.67
CA GLU A 1024 -68.56 32.71 41.85
C GLU A 1024 -67.96 31.30 41.71
N SER A 1025 -66.65 31.29 42.00
CA SER A 1025 -65.93 30.27 42.77
C SER A 1025 -65.55 28.96 42.06
N SER A 1026 -64.37 28.40 42.26
CA SER A 1026 -63.26 28.73 43.17
C SER A 1026 -62.11 27.76 42.80
N VAL A 1027 -60.90 28.29 42.59
CA VAL A 1027 -59.75 28.17 43.53
C VAL A 1027 -58.84 26.99 43.24
N GLY A 1028 -57.54 27.31 43.15
CA GLY A 1028 -56.40 26.39 43.09
C GLY A 1028 -55.43 26.82 42.00
N MET A 1029 -54.74 27.97 42.10
CA MET A 1029 -53.39 28.13 42.69
C MET A 1029 -52.40 27.04 42.20
N PHE A 1030 -51.19 27.26 41.70
CA PHE A 1030 -50.07 28.20 41.95
C PHE A 1030 -48.88 27.62 41.12
N VAL A 1031 -47.71 28.20 40.87
CA VAL A 1031 -47.10 29.52 40.98
C VAL A 1031 -45.69 29.42 40.37
N THR A 1032 -45.31 30.48 39.68
CA THR A 1032 -43.96 31.01 39.39
C THR A 1032 -42.75 30.08 39.23
N ILE A 1033 -42.21 30.15 38.01
CA ILE A 1033 -40.78 30.16 37.71
C ILE A 1033 -40.08 31.26 38.53
N SER A 1034 -39.01 30.92 39.24
CA SER A 1034 -37.98 31.87 39.69
C SER A 1034 -36.64 31.16 39.90
N LEU A 1035 -35.60 31.81 39.39
CA LEU A 1035 -34.15 31.65 39.67
C LEU A 1035 -33.33 30.74 38.73
N LEU A 1036 -32.99 31.33 37.58
CA LEU A 1036 -31.60 31.35 37.09
C LEU A 1036 -30.75 32.22 38.03
N THR A 1037 -29.62 31.70 38.52
CA THR A 1037 -28.26 32.23 38.22
C THR A 1037 -27.19 31.62 39.15
N VAL A 1038 -25.99 31.50 38.57
CA VAL A 1038 -24.64 31.35 39.16
C VAL A 1038 -24.12 29.93 39.41
N ALA A 1039 -23.36 29.42 38.43
CA ALA A 1039 -21.98 28.95 38.61
C ALA A 1039 -21.31 28.68 37.25
N GLY A 1040 -21.19 29.73 36.42
CA GLY A 1040 -20.22 29.80 35.33
C GLY A 1040 -19.08 30.70 35.78
N TYR A 1041 -18.18 30.17 36.61
CA TYR A 1041 -16.89 30.78 36.97
C TYR A 1041 -16.08 29.74 37.75
N ILE A 1042 -14.80 29.55 37.42
CA ILE A 1042 -13.91 28.41 37.75
C ILE A 1042 -14.12 27.30 36.71
N VAL A 1043 -13.35 27.15 35.61
CA VAL A 1043 -11.97 26.61 35.53
C VAL A 1043 -11.25 27.15 34.26
N LEU A 1044 -11.09 28.46 34.10
CA LEU A 1044 -10.18 29.02 33.08
C LEU A 1044 -9.46 30.25 33.66
N THR A 1045 -8.41 30.02 34.46
CA THR A 1045 -7.16 30.83 34.49
C THR A 1045 -6.16 30.32 35.55
N ARG A 1046 -4.92 30.07 35.08
CA ARG A 1046 -3.59 30.06 35.75
C ARG A 1046 -3.23 28.85 36.61
N LYS A 1047 -2.05 28.24 36.44
CA LYS A 1047 -0.65 28.79 36.41
C LYS A 1047 0.25 27.87 35.55
N GLU A 1048 1.36 28.22 34.87
CA GLU A 1048 2.45 29.22 35.04
C GLU A 1048 2.94 29.39 36.47
N ASP A 1049 3.66 28.38 36.97
CA ASP A 1049 5.09 28.44 37.36
C ASP A 1049 5.70 27.03 37.28
#